data_AF-F0VNP4-F1
#
_entry.id   AF-F0VNP4-F1
#
_cell.length_a   1.000
_cell.length_b   1.000
_cell.length_c   1.000
_cell.angle_alpha   90.00
_cell.angle_beta   90.00
_cell.angle_gamma   90.00
#
_symmetry.space_group_name_H-M   'P 1'
#
loop_
_entity.id
_entity.type
_entity.pdbx_description
1 polymer ?
#
loop_
_entity_poly.entity_id
_entity_poly.type
_entity_poly.pdbx_seq_one_letter_code
_entity_poly.pdbx_strand_id
1 'polypeptide(L)'
;MEKGQRHVAAPKEEDEEDDTETPFQKAQGDGRLVGTAEKMRRPTCAENKDRHAIWPWIVATATLIKLLLIPTYRSTDFEVHRNWMAITASQPLSTWYRPESSPSKWTLDYPPLFAFFEFFLSLLARFVDPAMLQVQNEGYGSPACVWFMRLTVIVTELVLVLGVRRICKAAQTLQPVHRRVHGPCVGADATRRGQGEVEEERQARGGENLGWPNVALLLVLFNAGLLIVDHIHFQYNGVLLGVLLLSVAEVQTGRYYRGSILFTCALLLKHIFLYVAPVYFVFLLSWLRPRELRSSPDEELELISETRRDWGTASSRSAHVPSLRGALVWLGRVLRLGLLILSLAILVLSPFVATGQTTAMIGRLFPFGRGLLHAQWAAGLWALYAAADRVLFLGGRALGWSFATPSVGEGPATVTPFRVLPNISPLAAGLVTLLLYTPLLFTIWKFPSRRLFPVYVALGASVSFASGWHVHEKAILLVTVPLGVAAWTILDPFLLVSSFFLNTLGNLAILPLLPRPHETPLKLTLFLFSTLMEALCIFLALAKDRRGRVRQQVVFLQTPASSSSPCCGAKCDSEESVPSPLSPCSSSPSLSSCSPHSCPAIVASLEAACVDALSIGIRPVHIRRCLRSYLLFLALSLSGVALLYTLQSDLVPNVLLLKLYKTETSWVAHAAETPATLTLSPRGAAPALSAGRTSPLPSSPSTFASGSDFRGEDARTVVDRKRTSPPTLASRRVLSLLLHFHSATKAEEQKQRHYARDLLAAIVASPPHFPSVSSGGIEGEGERDTDRQTEPRAPNEEHLENKDESIEEHFWNANSPVLHHILRQWHHNFPYFYRILFAAHALAKRFEFLPLMLLVCSSAVGLLSLFVALHVYLVSDLAPRAPRR
;
A
#
# COMPACT_ATOMS: atom_id res chain seq x y z
N MET A 1 -45.53 27.13 -57.27
CA MET A 1 -45.39 28.61 -57.20
C MET A 1 -44.03 28.85 -56.56
N GLU A 2 -43.00 29.10 -57.37
CA GLU A 2 -42.56 30.43 -57.85
C GLU A 2 -41.74 31.19 -56.79
N LYS A 3 -40.58 31.80 -57.12
CA LYS A 3 -39.69 31.70 -58.31
C LYS A 3 -38.32 32.28 -57.92
N GLY A 4 -37.20 31.78 -58.48
CA GLY A 4 -35.87 32.26 -58.05
C GLY A 4 -34.65 31.67 -58.75
N GLN A 5 -34.71 31.38 -60.05
CA GLN A 5 -33.58 30.80 -60.81
C GLN A 5 -32.66 31.85 -61.47
N ARG A 6 -31.37 31.53 -61.50
CA ARG A 6 -30.42 31.64 -62.65
C ARG A 6 -29.21 30.76 -62.30
N HIS A 7 -29.02 29.60 -62.96
CA HIS A 7 -28.27 29.40 -64.22
C HIS A 7 -26.75 29.65 -64.07
N VAL A 8 -25.80 28.82 -64.56
CA VAL A 8 -25.77 27.45 -65.16
C VAL A 8 -24.25 27.03 -65.24
N ALA A 9 -23.73 25.80 -65.43
CA ALA A 9 -24.21 24.45 -65.74
C ALA A 9 -23.28 23.35 -65.11
N ALA A 10 -23.35 22.10 -65.59
CA ALA A 10 -22.48 20.92 -65.33
C ALA A 10 -22.58 19.98 -66.58
N PRO A 11 -22.15 18.68 -66.61
CA PRO A 11 -21.31 17.86 -65.72
C PRO A 11 -20.26 16.96 -66.47
N LYS A 12 -19.63 16.01 -65.75
CA LYS A 12 -19.05 14.67 -66.10
C LYS A 12 -17.70 14.43 -65.40
N GLU A 13 -17.31 13.30 -64.79
CA GLU A 13 -17.57 11.83 -64.91
C GLU A 13 -16.51 11.04 -65.72
N GLU A 14 -16.26 9.82 -65.21
CA GLU A 14 -15.51 8.65 -65.78
C GLU A 14 -13.95 8.69 -65.75
N ASP A 15 -13.36 7.78 -64.95
CA ASP A 15 -12.46 6.65 -65.31
C ASP A 15 -11.13 6.91 -66.08
N GLU A 16 -10.11 6.03 -66.13
CA GLU A 16 -9.50 4.96 -65.30
C GLU A 16 -8.05 4.73 -65.87
N GLU A 17 -7.23 3.84 -65.28
CA GLU A 17 -5.94 3.28 -65.77
C GLU A 17 -4.78 4.29 -66.08
N ASP A 18 -3.57 4.22 -65.52
CA ASP A 18 -2.51 3.18 -65.43
C ASP A 18 -1.50 3.23 -66.62
N ASP A 19 -0.45 2.40 -66.54
CA ASP A 19 0.68 2.21 -67.47
C ASP A 19 1.83 3.26 -67.52
N THR A 20 2.71 3.11 -66.51
CA THR A 20 4.10 2.60 -66.63
C THR A 20 5.20 3.27 -67.48
N GLU A 21 6.43 2.85 -67.14
CA GLU A 21 7.74 2.94 -67.81
C GLU A 21 8.49 4.28 -68.06
N THR A 22 9.60 4.39 -67.30
CA THR A 22 10.85 5.14 -67.54
C THR A 22 11.67 4.55 -68.73
N PRO A 23 12.88 5.03 -69.16
CA PRO A 23 13.80 5.98 -68.51
C PRO A 23 14.69 6.93 -69.39
N PHE A 24 15.46 7.77 -68.69
CA PHE A 24 16.89 8.12 -68.94
C PHE A 24 17.37 9.26 -69.90
N GLN A 25 18.40 9.95 -69.38
CA GLN A 25 19.55 10.64 -70.02
C GLN A 25 19.51 12.08 -70.60
N LYS A 26 20.21 12.96 -69.85
CA LYS A 26 21.29 13.92 -70.26
C LYS A 26 21.13 14.81 -71.51
N ALA A 27 21.21 16.13 -71.27
CA ALA A 27 22.10 17.05 -71.99
C ALA A 27 22.51 18.25 -71.09
N GLN A 28 23.53 19.01 -71.49
CA GLN A 28 24.02 20.22 -70.80
C GLN A 28 23.50 21.51 -71.45
N GLY A 29 23.50 22.62 -70.71
CA GLY A 29 23.28 23.98 -71.25
C GLY A 29 23.54 25.07 -70.20
N ASP A 30 24.29 26.11 -70.58
CA ASP A 30 24.64 27.26 -69.73
C ASP A 30 23.50 28.30 -69.61
N GLY A 31 23.50 29.13 -68.55
CA GLY A 31 22.67 30.34 -68.53
C GLY A 31 22.43 31.06 -67.19
N ARG A 32 23.27 32.05 -66.89
CA ARG A 32 23.05 33.23 -66.00
C ARG A 32 21.76 33.35 -65.15
N LEU A 33 22.00 33.59 -63.84
CA LEU A 33 21.47 34.71 -63.03
C LEU A 33 20.08 35.30 -63.36
N VAL A 34 19.10 35.08 -62.48
CA VAL A 34 18.56 36.04 -61.48
C VAL A 34 17.59 35.27 -60.57
N GLY A 35 17.52 35.62 -59.29
CA GLY A 35 16.91 34.75 -58.26
C GLY A 35 15.55 35.18 -57.73
N THR A 36 14.74 34.19 -57.33
CA THR A 36 13.67 34.31 -56.32
C THR A 36 14.05 33.46 -55.10
N ALA A 37 14.05 34.06 -53.91
CA ALA A 37 14.52 33.41 -52.69
C ALA A 37 13.40 32.58 -52.04
N GLU A 38 13.05 31.44 -52.63
CA GLU A 38 12.09 30.52 -52.00
C GLU A 38 12.68 29.93 -50.71
N LYS A 39 12.14 30.41 -49.59
CA LYS A 39 12.68 30.19 -48.25
C LYS A 39 12.23 28.85 -47.69
N MET A 40 12.68 27.76 -48.33
CA MET A 40 12.38 26.38 -47.94
C MET A 40 12.73 26.16 -46.45
N ARG A 41 11.71 26.20 -45.59
CA ARG A 41 11.84 25.90 -44.17
C ARG A 41 12.19 24.41 -44.04
N ARG A 42 13.46 24.11 -43.79
CA ARG A 42 13.85 22.81 -43.22
C ARG A 42 13.03 22.63 -41.92
N PRO A 43 12.24 21.56 -41.78
CA PRO A 43 11.52 21.30 -40.54
C PRO A 43 12.56 21.15 -39.42
N THR A 44 12.35 21.85 -38.32
CA THR A 44 13.38 21.89 -37.26
C THR A 44 13.43 20.54 -36.53
N CYS A 45 14.60 20.08 -36.09
CA CYS A 45 14.74 18.78 -35.40
C CYS A 45 13.97 18.65 -34.07
N ALA A 46 13.29 19.71 -33.61
CA ALA A 46 12.30 19.65 -32.54
C ALA A 46 10.98 19.03 -33.01
N GLU A 47 10.53 19.37 -34.22
CA GLU A 47 9.18 19.12 -34.74
C GLU A 47 8.93 17.62 -35.04
N ASN A 48 9.99 16.86 -35.29
CA ASN A 48 9.93 15.41 -35.54
C ASN A 48 10.08 14.55 -34.27
N LYS A 49 10.40 15.15 -33.10
CA LYS A 49 10.67 14.38 -31.85
C LYS A 49 9.43 13.99 -31.06
N ASP A 50 8.28 14.63 -31.27
CA ASP A 50 7.03 14.32 -30.54
C ASP A 50 6.18 13.21 -31.21
N ARG A 51 6.47 12.81 -32.46
CA ARG A 51 5.65 11.82 -33.22
C ARG A 51 5.56 10.41 -32.60
N HIS A 52 6.48 10.04 -31.70
CA HIS A 52 6.49 8.75 -31.00
C HIS A 52 6.58 8.89 -29.47
N ALA A 53 5.84 9.86 -28.92
CA ALA A 53 5.72 10.00 -27.47
C ALA A 53 5.06 8.76 -26.83
N ILE A 54 5.77 8.06 -25.93
CA ILE A 54 5.29 6.82 -25.28
C ILE A 54 4.27 7.10 -24.16
N TRP A 55 4.35 8.28 -23.52
CA TRP A 55 3.53 8.61 -22.35
C TRP A 55 1.99 8.55 -22.52
N PRO A 56 1.38 8.84 -23.69
CA PRO A 56 -0.08 8.70 -23.85
C PRO A 56 -0.52 7.24 -23.76
N TRP A 57 0.29 6.30 -24.27
CA TRP A 57 0.03 4.87 -24.17
C TRP A 57 0.10 4.36 -22.72
N ILE A 58 1.04 4.89 -21.92
CA ILE A 58 1.12 4.58 -20.48
C ILE A 58 -0.15 5.05 -19.76
N VAL A 59 -0.66 6.25 -20.09
CA VAL A 59 -1.93 6.75 -19.55
C VAL A 59 -3.10 5.89 -20.01
N ALA A 60 -3.21 5.61 -21.31
CA ALA A 60 -4.31 4.83 -21.89
C ALA A 60 -4.41 3.40 -21.28
N THR A 61 -3.28 2.71 -21.12
CA THR A 61 -3.25 1.38 -20.48
C THR A 61 -3.62 1.45 -18.99
N ALA A 62 -3.16 2.48 -18.27
CA ALA A 62 -3.55 2.70 -16.88
C ALA A 62 -5.05 3.00 -16.76
N THR A 63 -5.61 3.83 -17.65
CA THR A 63 -7.05 4.12 -17.73
C THR A 63 -7.86 2.86 -18.03
N LEU A 64 -7.43 2.03 -18.99
CA LEU A 64 -8.09 0.76 -19.30
C LEU A 64 -8.18 -0.17 -18.08
N ILE A 65 -7.09 -0.31 -17.31
CA ILE A 65 -7.10 -1.09 -16.07
C ILE A 65 -8.05 -0.48 -15.04
N LYS A 66 -8.13 0.86 -14.94
CA LYS A 66 -9.05 1.54 -14.00
C LYS A 66 -10.52 1.39 -14.40
N LEU A 67 -10.83 1.34 -15.70
CA LEU A 67 -12.15 0.95 -16.20
C LEU A 67 -12.50 -0.50 -15.81
N LEU A 68 -11.54 -1.43 -15.88
CA LEU A 68 -11.73 -2.82 -15.41
C LEU A 68 -11.90 -2.94 -13.87
N LEU A 69 -11.51 -1.92 -13.09
CA LEU A 69 -11.73 -1.86 -11.64
C LEU A 69 -13.10 -1.28 -11.24
N ILE A 70 -13.90 -0.73 -12.17
CA ILE A 70 -15.22 -0.16 -11.88
C ILE A 70 -16.16 -1.09 -11.09
N PRO A 71 -16.35 -2.38 -11.47
CA PRO A 71 -17.26 -3.30 -10.77
C PRO A 71 -16.73 -3.84 -9.43
N THR A 72 -15.56 -3.38 -8.95
CA THR A 72 -14.98 -3.85 -7.69
C THR A 72 -15.67 -3.27 -6.45
N TYR A 73 -15.27 -3.77 -5.27
CA TYR A 73 -15.69 -3.33 -3.94
C TYR A 73 -15.81 -1.80 -3.81
N ARG A 74 -16.84 -1.34 -3.09
CA ARG A 74 -17.05 0.05 -2.67
C ARG A 74 -16.98 0.11 -1.15
N SER A 75 -16.16 1.01 -0.60
CA SER A 75 -16.08 1.24 0.84
C SER A 75 -17.12 2.24 1.34
N THR A 76 -17.12 2.53 2.63
CA THR A 76 -17.88 3.66 3.23
C THR A 76 -17.55 4.99 2.57
N ASP A 77 -16.30 5.20 2.14
CA ASP A 77 -15.85 6.47 1.56
C ASP A 77 -16.57 6.78 0.23
N PHE A 78 -17.08 5.76 -0.49
CA PHE A 78 -17.96 5.94 -1.66
C PHE A 78 -19.26 6.66 -1.28
N GLU A 79 -19.93 6.20 -0.22
CA GLU A 79 -21.18 6.81 0.27
C GLU A 79 -20.94 8.18 0.90
N VAL A 80 -19.81 8.35 1.59
CA VAL A 80 -19.39 9.67 2.12
C VAL A 80 -19.25 10.69 1.01
N HIS A 81 -18.51 10.38 -0.06
CA HIS A 81 -18.34 11.26 -1.21
C HIS A 81 -19.67 11.49 -1.98
N ARG A 82 -20.54 10.47 -2.12
CA ARG A 82 -21.90 10.66 -2.67
C ARG A 82 -22.70 11.65 -1.83
N ASN A 83 -22.72 11.48 -0.50
CA ASN A 83 -23.45 12.35 0.39
C ASN A 83 -22.89 13.77 0.43
N TRP A 84 -21.57 13.95 0.24
CA TRP A 84 -20.97 15.28 0.10
C TRP A 84 -21.46 16.02 -1.14
N MET A 85 -21.55 15.36 -2.30
CA MET A 85 -22.19 15.94 -3.48
C MET A 85 -23.69 16.22 -3.27
N ALA A 86 -24.40 15.34 -2.55
CA ALA A 86 -25.82 15.55 -2.22
C ALA A 86 -26.02 16.78 -1.31
N ILE A 87 -25.20 16.92 -0.25
CA ILE A 87 -25.19 18.12 0.62
C ILE A 87 -24.92 19.36 -0.22
N THR A 88 -23.84 19.39 -1.01
CA THR A 88 -23.46 20.62 -1.72
C THR A 88 -24.42 20.99 -2.85
N ALA A 89 -25.07 20.02 -3.48
CA ALA A 89 -26.10 20.26 -4.50
C ALA A 89 -27.42 20.77 -3.93
N SER A 90 -27.87 20.18 -2.82
CA SER A 90 -29.26 20.29 -2.34
C SER A 90 -29.43 21.16 -1.09
N GLN A 91 -28.35 21.47 -0.37
CA GLN A 91 -28.39 22.29 0.84
C GLN A 91 -27.91 23.73 0.59
N PRO A 92 -28.51 24.74 1.23
CA PRO A 92 -27.98 26.10 1.24
C PRO A 92 -26.53 26.15 1.72
N LEU A 93 -25.71 26.99 1.09
CA LEU A 93 -24.29 27.17 1.43
C LEU A 93 -24.06 27.47 2.93
N SER A 94 -25.05 28.06 3.61
CA SER A 94 -25.04 28.40 5.04
C SER A 94 -25.15 27.21 6.00
N THR A 95 -25.54 26.01 5.54
CA THR A 95 -25.73 24.81 6.38
C THR A 95 -24.68 23.73 6.18
N TRP A 96 -23.91 23.72 5.08
CA TRP A 96 -22.97 22.64 4.68
C TRP A 96 -22.11 22.02 5.80
N TYR A 97 -21.55 22.85 6.71
CA TYR A 97 -20.71 22.40 7.82
C TYR A 97 -21.45 22.24 9.16
N ARG A 98 -22.75 22.49 9.21
CA ARG A 98 -23.59 22.36 10.41
C ARG A 98 -24.23 20.97 10.54
N PRO A 99 -24.64 20.52 11.75
CA PRO A 99 -25.29 19.21 11.93
C PRO A 99 -26.51 19.01 11.04
N GLU A 100 -27.30 20.07 10.79
CA GLU A 100 -28.58 19.99 10.09
C GLU A 100 -28.45 19.78 8.56
N SER A 101 -27.22 19.76 8.02
CA SER A 101 -26.96 19.56 6.58
C SER A 101 -27.38 18.19 6.04
N SER A 102 -27.44 17.16 6.89
CA SER A 102 -27.70 15.78 6.50
C SER A 102 -28.34 15.03 7.67
N PRO A 103 -29.41 14.25 7.44
CA PRO A 103 -29.88 13.30 8.45
C PRO A 103 -28.90 12.12 8.62
N SER A 104 -28.07 11.85 7.61
CA SER A 104 -27.01 10.84 7.70
C SER A 104 -25.81 11.36 8.49
N LYS A 105 -25.10 10.43 9.12
CA LYS A 105 -23.83 10.67 9.82
C LYS A 105 -22.65 11.11 8.94
N TRP A 106 -22.82 11.18 7.61
CA TRP A 106 -21.72 11.41 6.65
C TRP A 106 -21.51 12.91 6.38
N THR A 107 -20.94 13.59 7.36
CA THR A 107 -20.70 15.04 7.34
C THR A 107 -19.54 15.49 6.46
N LEU A 108 -19.57 16.74 5.98
CA LEU A 108 -18.44 17.38 5.28
C LEU A 108 -17.24 17.58 6.22
N ASP A 109 -16.26 16.70 6.12
CA ASP A 109 -15.04 16.65 6.96
C ASP A 109 -13.78 17.25 6.27
N TYR A 110 -13.87 17.62 4.98
CA TYR A 110 -12.77 18.22 4.21
C TYR A 110 -12.94 19.75 4.12
N PRO A 111 -11.87 20.54 3.83
CA PRO A 111 -11.95 22.00 3.87
C PRO A 111 -12.64 22.59 2.63
N PRO A 112 -13.05 23.88 2.66
CA PRO A 112 -14.06 24.37 1.71
C PRO A 112 -13.72 24.33 0.23
N LEU A 113 -12.45 24.33 -0.19
CA LEU A 113 -12.13 24.18 -1.61
C LEU A 113 -12.49 22.76 -2.11
N PHE A 114 -12.55 21.77 -1.22
CA PHE A 114 -13.06 20.45 -1.52
C PHE A 114 -14.60 20.39 -1.55
N ALA A 115 -15.28 21.12 -0.65
CA ALA A 115 -16.74 21.25 -0.73
C ALA A 115 -17.17 21.91 -2.06
N PHE A 116 -16.43 22.93 -2.52
CA PHE A 116 -16.64 23.51 -3.86
C PHE A 116 -16.25 22.57 -5.02
N PHE A 117 -15.31 21.63 -4.82
CA PHE A 117 -15.01 20.58 -5.80
C PHE A 117 -16.15 19.56 -5.90
N GLU A 118 -16.69 19.08 -4.79
CA GLU A 118 -17.87 18.19 -4.79
C GLU A 118 -19.11 18.90 -5.35
N PHE A 119 -19.30 20.19 -5.05
CA PHE A 119 -20.33 21.02 -5.71
C PHE A 119 -20.15 21.07 -7.23
N PHE A 120 -18.93 21.27 -7.72
CA PHE A 120 -18.67 21.28 -9.16
C PHE A 120 -18.97 19.92 -9.81
N LEU A 121 -18.63 18.81 -9.14
CA LEU A 121 -19.00 17.48 -9.62
C LEU A 121 -20.52 17.26 -9.59
N SER A 122 -21.23 17.74 -8.57
CA SER A 122 -22.68 17.57 -8.46
C SER A 122 -23.46 18.29 -9.56
N LEU A 123 -22.93 19.38 -10.12
CA LEU A 123 -23.50 20.03 -11.32
C LEU A 123 -23.55 19.09 -12.53
N LEU A 124 -22.57 18.20 -12.68
CA LEU A 124 -22.54 17.17 -13.74
C LEU A 124 -23.38 15.95 -13.33
N ALA A 125 -23.30 15.54 -12.07
CA ALA A 125 -24.04 14.39 -11.53
C ALA A 125 -25.56 14.52 -11.75
N ARG A 126 -26.09 15.76 -11.64
CA ARG A 126 -27.50 16.09 -11.88
C ARG A 126 -28.03 15.66 -13.26
N PHE A 127 -27.17 15.52 -14.27
CA PHE A 127 -27.54 15.06 -15.61
C PHE A 127 -27.37 13.55 -15.83
N VAL A 128 -26.69 12.85 -14.91
CA VAL A 128 -26.35 11.42 -15.01
C VAL A 128 -27.20 10.58 -14.06
N ASP A 129 -27.39 11.05 -12.83
CA ASP A 129 -28.23 10.41 -11.81
C ASP A 129 -28.77 11.48 -10.84
N PRO A 130 -29.99 12.03 -11.05
CA PRO A 130 -30.57 13.01 -10.14
C PRO A 130 -30.83 12.46 -8.72
N ALA A 131 -31.01 11.15 -8.55
CA ALA A 131 -31.33 10.54 -7.27
C ALA A 131 -30.09 10.39 -6.37
N MET A 132 -28.89 10.32 -6.93
CA MET A 132 -27.65 10.30 -6.13
C MET A 132 -27.41 11.60 -5.34
N LEU A 133 -28.07 12.71 -5.72
CA LEU A 133 -27.97 14.02 -5.07
C LEU A 133 -29.00 14.26 -3.95
N GLN A 134 -29.86 13.27 -3.67
CA GLN A 134 -30.79 13.31 -2.55
C GLN A 134 -30.05 12.98 -1.24
N VAL A 135 -30.19 13.81 -0.21
CA VAL A 135 -29.40 13.69 1.03
C VAL A 135 -29.94 12.58 1.95
N GLN A 136 -31.22 12.24 1.82
CA GLN A 136 -31.91 11.16 2.54
C GLN A 136 -31.59 9.76 1.97
N ASN A 137 -30.96 9.68 0.81
CA ASN A 137 -30.80 8.46 0.02
C ASN A 137 -29.52 7.70 0.44
N GLU A 138 -29.50 7.22 1.69
CA GLU A 138 -28.35 6.53 2.28
C GLU A 138 -28.03 5.18 1.60
N GLY A 139 -26.74 4.95 1.33
CA GLY A 139 -26.25 3.72 0.71
C GLY A 139 -26.57 3.60 -0.78
N TYR A 140 -27.00 4.70 -1.41
CA TYR A 140 -27.44 4.71 -2.79
C TYR A 140 -26.30 4.45 -3.78
N GLY A 141 -26.55 3.54 -4.73
CA GLY A 141 -25.50 3.05 -5.61
C GLY A 141 -26.02 2.38 -6.87
N SER A 142 -26.84 3.10 -7.63
CA SER A 142 -27.27 2.72 -8.98
C SER A 142 -26.06 2.48 -9.91
N PRO A 143 -26.23 1.78 -11.05
CA PRO A 143 -25.16 1.67 -12.05
C PRO A 143 -24.67 3.04 -12.53
N ALA A 144 -25.57 4.01 -12.76
CA ALA A 144 -25.22 5.35 -13.23
C ALA A 144 -24.37 6.11 -12.18
N CYS A 145 -24.78 6.09 -10.91
CA CYS A 145 -24.04 6.61 -9.78
C CYS A 145 -22.63 5.99 -9.68
N VAL A 146 -22.51 4.66 -9.77
CA VAL A 146 -21.21 3.96 -9.69
C VAL A 146 -20.29 4.31 -10.87
N TRP A 147 -20.81 4.33 -12.10
CA TRP A 147 -20.05 4.74 -13.27
C TRP A 147 -19.60 6.19 -13.18
N PHE A 148 -20.51 7.12 -12.83
CA PHE A 148 -20.19 8.54 -12.65
C PHE A 148 -19.05 8.72 -11.64
N MET A 149 -19.21 8.16 -10.43
CA MET A 149 -18.24 8.25 -9.34
C MET A 149 -16.86 7.71 -9.74
N ARG A 150 -16.78 6.53 -10.38
CA ARG A 150 -15.49 5.99 -10.80
C ARG A 150 -14.86 6.82 -11.92
N LEU A 151 -15.66 7.35 -12.85
CA LEU A 151 -15.17 8.19 -13.94
C LEU A 151 -14.67 9.56 -13.45
N THR A 152 -15.28 10.20 -12.45
CA THR A 152 -14.76 11.46 -11.89
C THR A 152 -13.39 11.26 -11.23
N VAL A 153 -13.16 10.15 -10.53
CA VAL A 153 -11.84 9.78 -9.98
C VAL A 153 -10.82 9.61 -11.12
N ILE A 154 -11.15 8.84 -12.16
CA ILE A 154 -10.26 8.60 -13.31
C ILE A 154 -9.93 9.90 -14.08
N VAL A 155 -10.91 10.77 -14.32
CA VAL A 155 -10.72 12.04 -15.04
C VAL A 155 -9.91 13.03 -14.22
N THR A 156 -10.16 13.14 -12.91
CA THR A 156 -9.41 14.08 -12.04
C THR A 156 -7.98 13.60 -11.77
N GLU A 157 -7.70 12.29 -11.87
CA GLU A 157 -6.33 11.74 -11.85
C GLU A 157 -5.44 12.28 -13.00
N LEU A 158 -6.00 12.87 -14.07
CA LEU A 158 -5.19 13.56 -15.09
C LEU A 158 -4.35 14.71 -14.49
N VAL A 159 -4.75 15.28 -13.34
CA VAL A 159 -3.94 16.25 -12.59
C VAL A 159 -2.68 15.59 -11.99
N LEU A 160 -2.73 14.31 -11.64
CA LEU A 160 -1.54 13.52 -11.24
C LEU A 160 -0.58 13.34 -12.41
N VAL A 161 -1.10 12.98 -13.58
CA VAL A 161 -0.33 12.86 -14.85
C VAL A 161 0.39 14.18 -15.16
N LEU A 162 -0.33 15.31 -15.06
CA LEU A 162 0.24 16.64 -15.23
C LEU A 162 1.31 16.95 -14.17
N GLY A 163 1.05 16.63 -12.90
CA GLY A 163 2.00 16.78 -11.80
C GLY A 163 3.32 16.05 -12.03
N VAL A 164 3.27 14.73 -12.28
CA VAL A 164 4.45 13.89 -12.56
C VAL A 164 5.22 14.40 -13.79
N ARG A 165 4.52 14.71 -14.88
CA ARG A 165 5.17 15.25 -16.09
C ARG A 165 5.81 16.63 -15.84
N ARG A 166 5.17 17.49 -15.02
CA ARG A 166 5.67 18.84 -14.73
C ARG A 166 6.91 18.83 -13.85
N ILE A 167 6.96 17.95 -12.83
CA ILE A 167 8.11 17.80 -11.93
C ILE A 167 9.29 17.12 -12.63
N CYS A 168 9.07 16.09 -13.47
CA CYS A 168 10.14 15.51 -14.29
C CYS A 168 10.76 16.56 -15.24
N LYS A 169 9.93 17.38 -15.90
CA LYS A 169 10.41 18.49 -16.75
C LYS A 169 11.14 19.58 -15.93
N ALA A 170 10.72 19.84 -14.69
CA ALA A 170 11.41 20.77 -13.79
C ALA A 170 12.80 20.24 -13.38
N ALA A 171 12.89 18.98 -12.97
CA ALA A 171 14.16 18.34 -12.61
C ALA A 171 15.16 18.31 -13.77
N GLN A 172 14.71 18.03 -15.00
CA GLN A 172 15.54 18.13 -16.22
C GLN A 172 16.15 19.54 -16.38
N THR A 173 15.38 20.61 -16.14
CA THR A 173 15.91 21.99 -16.18
C THR A 173 16.87 22.35 -15.04
N LEU A 174 16.98 21.51 -14.01
CA LEU A 174 17.90 21.68 -12.87
C LEU A 174 19.15 20.77 -12.95
N GLN A 175 19.28 19.93 -13.98
CA GLN A 175 20.47 19.11 -14.14
C GLN A 175 21.70 19.98 -14.47
N PRO A 176 22.84 19.78 -13.78
CA PRO A 176 24.04 20.59 -14.03
C PRO A 176 24.63 20.24 -15.40
N VAL A 177 24.62 21.20 -16.33
CA VAL A 177 25.37 21.10 -17.58
C VAL A 177 26.86 20.99 -17.23
N HIS A 178 27.42 19.81 -17.49
CA HIS A 178 28.85 19.55 -17.36
C HIS A 178 29.58 20.29 -18.50
N ARG A 179 29.86 21.58 -18.32
CA ARG A 179 30.88 22.27 -19.12
C ARG A 179 32.19 21.55 -18.84
N ARG A 180 32.75 20.83 -19.83
CA ARG A 180 34.18 20.59 -19.86
C ARG A 180 34.84 21.97 -19.84
N VAL A 181 35.64 22.25 -18.83
CA VAL A 181 36.55 23.39 -18.87
C VAL A 181 37.68 22.97 -19.80
N HIS A 182 37.49 23.22 -21.09
CA HIS A 182 38.64 23.29 -21.99
C HIS A 182 39.55 24.41 -21.46
N GLY A 183 40.86 24.14 -21.42
CA GLY A 183 41.84 25.08 -20.91
C GLY A 183 41.85 26.41 -21.69
N PRO A 184 42.54 27.43 -21.17
CA PRO A 184 42.61 28.75 -21.81
C PRO A 184 43.39 28.66 -23.14
N CYS A 185 42.67 28.42 -24.24
CA CYS A 185 43.21 28.34 -25.58
C CYS A 185 42.77 29.55 -26.43
N VAL A 186 43.75 30.45 -26.59
CA VAL A 186 43.97 31.42 -27.68
C VAL A 186 43.19 31.14 -28.98
N GLY A 187 42.63 32.21 -29.58
CA GLY A 187 42.17 32.23 -30.98
C GLY A 187 40.66 32.48 -31.15
N ALA A 188 40.30 33.55 -31.88
CA ALA A 188 38.91 33.96 -32.05
C ALA A 188 38.05 33.02 -32.94
N ASP A 189 38.67 32.37 -33.93
CA ASP A 189 37.97 31.57 -34.96
C ASP A 189 37.43 30.22 -34.49
N ALA A 190 37.90 29.67 -33.37
CA ALA A 190 37.45 28.37 -32.87
C ALA A 190 35.97 28.36 -32.43
N THR A 191 35.40 29.53 -32.16
CA THR A 191 34.07 29.71 -31.55
C THR A 191 32.91 29.17 -32.40
N ARG A 192 33.07 29.02 -33.72
CA ARG A 192 31.99 28.62 -34.63
C ARG A 192 31.85 27.11 -34.84
N ARG A 193 32.93 26.32 -34.67
CA ARG A 193 32.88 24.85 -34.75
C ARG A 193 32.38 24.21 -33.45
N GLY A 194 32.92 24.64 -32.32
CA GLY A 194 32.57 24.08 -31.01
C GLY A 194 31.12 24.28 -30.56
N GLN A 195 30.34 25.15 -31.22
CA GLN A 195 28.91 25.29 -30.95
C GLN A 195 28.10 24.10 -31.50
N GLY A 196 28.43 23.59 -32.69
CA GLY A 196 27.72 22.46 -33.29
C GLY A 196 27.89 21.17 -32.47
N GLU A 197 29.13 20.82 -32.15
CA GLU A 197 29.47 19.62 -31.37
C GLU A 197 28.84 19.64 -29.97
N VAL A 198 28.76 20.82 -29.32
CA VAL A 198 28.09 20.98 -28.02
C VAL A 198 26.57 20.86 -28.12
N GLU A 199 25.95 21.26 -29.24
CA GLU A 199 24.52 20.99 -29.47
C GLU A 199 24.25 19.52 -29.83
N GLU A 200 25.15 18.84 -30.54
CA GLU A 200 25.05 17.40 -30.81
C GLU A 200 25.25 16.53 -29.56
N GLU A 201 26.29 16.76 -28.71
CA GLU A 201 26.42 16.06 -27.42
C GLU A 201 25.17 16.26 -26.54
N ARG A 202 24.59 17.47 -26.60
CA ARG A 202 23.37 17.85 -25.85
C ARG A 202 22.11 17.19 -26.41
N GLN A 203 22.01 16.98 -27.72
CA GLN A 203 20.92 16.21 -28.33
C GLN A 203 21.07 14.70 -28.11
N ALA A 204 22.29 14.15 -28.17
CA ALA A 204 22.58 12.75 -27.94
C ALA A 204 22.27 12.32 -26.49
N ARG A 205 22.82 13.04 -25.50
CA ARG A 205 22.49 12.82 -24.07
C ARG A 205 21.04 13.17 -23.74
N GLY A 206 20.42 14.06 -24.52
CA GLY A 206 18.98 14.33 -24.47
C GLY A 206 18.13 13.11 -24.83
N GLY A 207 18.60 12.26 -25.74
CA GLY A 207 17.98 10.96 -26.05
C GLY A 207 18.12 9.96 -24.90
N GLU A 208 19.32 9.79 -24.34
CA GLU A 208 19.60 8.80 -23.29
C GLU A 208 18.83 9.00 -21.97
N ASN A 209 18.34 10.22 -21.72
CA ASN A 209 17.57 10.60 -20.53
C ASN A 209 16.07 10.78 -20.79
N LEU A 210 15.59 10.55 -22.02
CA LEU A 210 14.19 10.76 -22.41
C LEU A 210 13.22 9.74 -21.79
N GLY A 211 13.73 8.56 -21.38
CA GLY A 211 12.92 7.47 -20.82
C GLY A 211 12.48 7.67 -19.36
N TRP A 212 13.29 8.31 -18.50
CA TRP A 212 13.03 8.37 -17.06
C TRP A 212 11.73 9.07 -16.64
N PRO A 213 11.27 10.16 -17.30
CA PRO A 213 9.94 10.73 -17.04
C PRO A 213 8.79 9.74 -17.33
N ASN A 214 8.98 8.83 -18.29
CA ASN A 214 7.99 7.81 -18.62
C ASN A 214 8.00 6.68 -17.58
N VAL A 215 9.19 6.31 -17.05
CA VAL A 215 9.31 5.36 -15.92
C VAL A 215 8.66 5.92 -14.66
N ALA A 216 8.91 7.18 -14.31
CA ALA A 216 8.26 7.84 -13.17
C ALA A 216 6.72 7.87 -13.32
N LEU A 217 6.21 8.14 -14.53
CA LEU A 217 4.78 8.13 -14.82
C LEU A 217 4.18 6.71 -14.73
N LEU A 218 4.86 5.70 -15.28
CA LEU A 218 4.46 4.30 -15.22
C LEU A 218 4.33 3.82 -13.76
N LEU A 219 5.37 4.04 -12.95
CA LEU A 219 5.42 3.57 -11.57
C LEU A 219 4.42 4.29 -10.64
N VAL A 220 4.01 5.52 -10.97
CA VAL A 220 2.94 6.22 -10.24
C VAL A 220 1.55 5.74 -10.68
N LEU A 221 1.28 5.64 -11.99
CA LEU A 221 -0.07 5.30 -12.48
C LEU A 221 -0.49 3.84 -12.22
N PHE A 222 0.49 2.95 -12.04
CA PHE A 222 0.31 1.53 -11.70
C PHE A 222 0.69 1.22 -10.23
N ASN A 223 0.84 2.26 -9.39
CA ASN A 223 1.14 2.09 -7.97
C ASN A 223 0.01 1.34 -7.25
N ALA A 224 0.31 0.20 -6.63
CA ALA A 224 -0.71 -0.63 -5.99
C ALA A 224 -1.52 0.10 -4.91
N GLY A 225 -0.89 0.97 -4.12
CA GLY A 225 -1.56 1.76 -3.08
C GLY A 225 -2.55 2.77 -3.67
N LEU A 226 -2.18 3.51 -4.72
CA LEU A 226 -3.11 4.40 -5.42
C LEU A 226 -4.27 3.64 -6.09
N LEU A 227 -3.98 2.51 -6.75
CA LEU A 227 -5.02 1.67 -7.37
C LEU A 227 -6.01 1.13 -6.33
N ILE A 228 -5.53 0.67 -5.17
CA ILE A 228 -6.37 0.17 -4.09
C ILE A 228 -7.17 1.30 -3.42
N VAL A 229 -6.54 2.43 -3.08
CA VAL A 229 -7.19 3.49 -2.30
C VAL A 229 -8.18 4.31 -3.13
N ASP A 230 -7.80 4.73 -4.35
CA ASP A 230 -8.66 5.60 -5.17
C ASP A 230 -9.64 4.79 -6.03
N HIS A 231 -9.16 3.75 -6.73
CA HIS A 231 -9.95 3.07 -7.77
C HIS A 231 -10.74 1.85 -7.26
N ILE A 232 -10.41 1.30 -6.09
CA ILE A 232 -11.20 0.26 -5.41
C ILE A 232 -11.92 0.86 -4.19
N HIS A 233 -11.19 1.22 -3.12
CA HIS A 233 -11.76 1.74 -1.87
C HIS A 233 -12.56 3.05 -2.04
N PHE A 234 -12.32 3.79 -3.12
CA PHE A 234 -12.95 5.07 -3.49
C PHE A 234 -12.44 6.29 -2.71
N GLN A 235 -11.48 7.02 -3.31
CA GLN A 235 -11.00 8.33 -2.86
C GLN A 235 -10.43 9.15 -4.04
N TYR A 236 -10.25 10.45 -3.82
CA TYR A 236 -9.69 11.41 -4.78
C TYR A 236 -8.20 11.76 -4.49
N ASN A 237 -7.34 10.84 -4.02
CA ASN A 237 -5.96 11.23 -3.66
C ASN A 237 -5.09 11.57 -4.87
N GLY A 238 -5.35 10.99 -6.04
CA GLY A 238 -4.59 11.25 -7.27
C GLY A 238 -4.62 12.72 -7.68
N VAL A 239 -5.80 13.35 -7.73
CA VAL A 239 -5.91 14.79 -8.02
C VAL A 239 -5.20 15.64 -6.97
N LEU A 240 -5.35 15.29 -5.69
CA LEU A 240 -4.74 16.02 -4.56
C LEU A 240 -3.20 15.95 -4.59
N LEU A 241 -2.64 14.75 -4.80
CA LEU A 241 -1.20 14.54 -4.98
C LEU A 241 -0.70 15.18 -6.28
N GLY A 242 -1.53 15.24 -7.32
CA GLY A 242 -1.27 15.99 -8.55
C GLY A 242 -1.08 17.49 -8.30
N VAL A 243 -1.97 18.13 -7.53
CA VAL A 243 -1.82 19.54 -7.12
C VAL A 243 -0.55 19.75 -6.28
N LEU A 244 -0.21 18.82 -5.37
CA LEU A 244 1.06 18.86 -4.64
C LEU A 244 2.27 18.77 -5.58
N LEU A 245 2.30 17.82 -6.51
CA LEU A 245 3.42 17.66 -7.45
C LEU A 245 3.55 18.84 -8.42
N LEU A 246 2.43 19.45 -8.84
CA LEU A 246 2.43 20.72 -9.59
C LEU A 246 3.03 21.85 -8.76
N SER A 247 2.63 21.99 -7.49
CA SER A 247 3.20 22.97 -6.56
C SER A 247 4.73 22.81 -6.42
N VAL A 248 5.17 21.57 -6.14
CA VAL A 248 6.59 21.20 -6.03
C VAL A 248 7.34 21.56 -7.32
N ALA A 249 6.80 21.25 -8.50
CA ALA A 249 7.41 21.56 -9.78
C ALA A 249 7.55 23.08 -10.04
N GLU A 250 6.54 23.88 -9.68
CA GLU A 250 6.64 25.35 -9.77
C GLU A 250 7.74 25.87 -8.83
N VAL A 251 7.83 25.39 -7.58
CA VAL A 251 8.92 25.73 -6.64
C VAL A 251 10.30 25.31 -7.19
N GLN A 252 10.44 24.09 -7.72
CA GLN A 252 11.70 23.62 -8.34
C GLN A 252 12.18 24.56 -9.45
N THR A 253 11.27 25.01 -10.33
CA THR A 253 11.63 25.98 -11.38
C THR A 253 11.85 27.42 -10.88
N GLY A 254 11.71 27.69 -9.59
CA GLY A 254 11.86 29.03 -9.00
C GLY A 254 10.63 29.94 -9.14
N ARG A 255 9.45 29.39 -9.45
CA ARG A 255 8.18 30.14 -9.56
C ARG A 255 7.41 30.08 -8.24
N TYR A 256 8.08 30.49 -7.16
CA TYR A 256 7.66 30.29 -5.77
C TYR A 256 6.23 30.78 -5.45
N TYR A 257 5.80 31.93 -5.97
CA TYR A 257 4.43 32.42 -5.77
C TYR A 257 3.37 31.48 -6.34
N ARG A 258 3.60 30.90 -7.54
CA ARG A 258 2.68 29.92 -8.16
C ARG A 258 2.69 28.59 -7.40
N GLY A 259 3.88 28.13 -6.98
CA GLY A 259 4.00 26.96 -6.12
C GLY A 259 3.26 27.14 -4.80
N SER A 260 3.38 28.30 -4.17
CA SER A 260 2.70 28.61 -2.90
C SER A 260 1.18 28.67 -3.06
N ILE A 261 0.65 29.32 -4.12
CA ILE A 261 -0.78 29.28 -4.46
C ILE A 261 -1.27 27.83 -4.58
N LEU A 262 -0.59 27.00 -5.36
CA LEU A 262 -0.97 25.58 -5.54
C LEU A 262 -0.89 24.79 -4.22
N PHE A 263 0.06 25.10 -3.34
CA PHE A 263 0.14 24.46 -2.03
C PHE A 263 -0.98 24.91 -1.09
N THR A 264 -1.36 26.18 -1.12
CA THR A 264 -2.54 26.70 -0.41
C THR A 264 -3.82 26.06 -0.95
N CYS A 265 -3.96 25.86 -2.26
CA CYS A 265 -5.07 25.09 -2.82
C CYS A 265 -5.07 23.64 -2.31
N ALA A 266 -3.92 22.95 -2.26
CA ALA A 266 -3.83 21.60 -1.70
C ALA A 266 -4.29 21.56 -0.22
N LEU A 267 -3.80 22.49 0.62
CA LEU A 267 -4.22 22.63 2.03
C LEU A 267 -5.73 22.84 2.18
N LEU A 268 -6.33 23.68 1.33
CA LEU A 268 -7.77 23.96 1.32
C LEU A 268 -8.61 22.84 0.69
N LEU A 269 -8.00 21.90 -0.03
CA LEU A 269 -8.63 20.69 -0.56
C LEU A 269 -8.54 19.51 0.42
N LYS A 270 -7.47 19.38 1.22
CA LYS A 270 -7.36 18.36 2.28
C LYS A 270 -6.38 18.81 3.37
N HIS A 271 -6.86 18.95 4.60
CA HIS A 271 -6.04 19.46 5.72
C HIS A 271 -4.79 18.60 6.01
N ILE A 272 -4.74 17.34 5.53
CA ILE A 272 -3.57 16.44 5.66
C ILE A 272 -2.28 17.03 5.06
N PHE A 273 -2.36 17.94 4.08
CA PHE A 273 -1.17 18.61 3.53
C PHE A 273 -0.47 19.52 4.55
N LEU A 274 -1.07 19.78 5.71
CA LEU A 274 -0.40 20.42 6.85
C LEU A 274 0.86 19.64 7.28
N TYR A 275 0.90 18.32 7.05
CA TYR A 275 2.08 17.46 7.27
C TYR A 275 3.32 17.92 6.48
N VAL A 276 3.18 18.62 5.35
CA VAL A 276 4.33 19.14 4.58
C VAL A 276 4.49 20.66 4.68
N ALA A 277 3.60 21.34 5.39
CA ALA A 277 3.64 22.80 5.56
C ALA A 277 4.91 23.32 6.27
N PRO A 278 5.47 22.66 7.31
CA PRO A 278 6.73 23.11 7.93
C PRO A 278 7.90 23.14 6.93
N VAL A 279 7.98 22.15 6.04
CA VAL A 279 8.99 22.09 4.97
C VAL A 279 8.81 23.22 3.97
N TYR A 280 7.59 23.46 3.49
CA TYR A 280 7.28 24.59 2.60
C TYR A 280 7.65 25.92 3.25
N PHE A 281 7.26 26.13 4.51
CA PHE A 281 7.53 27.36 5.26
C PHE A 281 9.04 27.63 5.37
N VAL A 282 9.81 26.68 5.90
CA VAL A 282 11.25 26.86 6.12
C VAL A 282 12.01 26.95 4.79
N PHE A 283 11.61 26.20 3.75
CA PHE A 283 12.22 26.30 2.42
C PHE A 283 11.97 27.67 1.75
N LEU A 284 10.74 28.18 1.81
CA LEU A 284 10.40 29.48 1.25
C LEU A 284 11.08 30.62 2.04
N LEU A 285 11.05 30.57 3.38
CA LEU A 285 11.66 31.57 4.25
C LEU A 285 13.19 31.65 4.07
N SER A 286 13.84 30.49 3.95
CA SER A 286 15.29 30.38 3.70
C SER A 286 15.69 30.79 2.27
N TRP A 287 14.82 30.57 1.26
CA TRP A 287 15.01 31.08 -0.10
C TRP A 287 14.92 32.61 -0.16
N LEU A 288 13.89 33.19 0.49
CA LEU A 288 13.56 34.62 0.41
C LEU A 288 14.71 35.54 0.84
N ARG A 289 15.64 35.04 1.68
CA ARG A 289 16.82 35.76 2.21
C ARG A 289 17.62 36.48 1.11
N PRO A 290 18.17 37.69 1.37
CA PRO A 290 19.06 38.38 0.45
C PRO A 290 20.30 37.55 0.08
N ARG A 291 20.93 37.87 -1.05
CA ARG A 291 22.19 37.20 -1.44
C ARG A 291 23.33 37.55 -0.49
N GLU A 292 23.37 38.78 0.00
CA GLU A 292 24.26 39.30 1.05
C GLU A 292 24.21 38.49 2.37
N LEU A 293 23.12 37.73 2.60
CA LEU A 293 22.85 36.98 3.84
C LEU A 293 22.99 35.46 3.65
N ARG A 294 23.80 35.04 2.68
CA ARG A 294 24.22 33.65 2.46
C ARG A 294 25.73 33.60 2.57
N SER A 295 26.25 32.96 3.63
CA SER A 295 27.69 32.77 3.81
C SER A 295 28.31 32.14 2.56
N SER A 296 29.44 32.69 2.13
CA SER A 296 30.21 32.05 1.06
C SER A 296 30.79 30.73 1.59
N PRO A 297 30.88 29.67 0.77
CA PRO A 297 31.52 28.43 1.21
C PRO A 297 32.99 28.64 1.52
N ASP A 298 33.64 29.57 0.82
CA ASP A 298 35.07 29.84 0.91
C ASP A 298 35.42 30.44 2.28
N GLU A 299 34.67 31.43 2.74
CA GLU A 299 34.75 32.02 4.09
C GLU A 299 34.42 31.01 5.21
N GLU A 300 33.45 30.10 5.01
CA GLU A 300 33.10 29.05 5.99
C GLU A 300 34.19 27.93 6.02
N LEU A 301 34.89 27.68 4.91
CA LEU A 301 35.94 26.66 4.80
C LEU A 301 37.31 27.20 5.26
N GLU A 302 37.62 28.46 4.96
CA GLU A 302 38.76 29.17 5.54
C GLU A 302 38.64 29.19 7.06
N LEU A 303 37.48 29.56 7.62
CA LEU A 303 37.22 29.55 9.05
C LEU A 303 37.47 28.17 9.69
N ILE A 304 37.01 27.08 9.05
CA ILE A 304 37.25 25.70 9.51
C ILE A 304 38.74 25.31 9.41
N SER A 305 39.51 25.94 8.52
CA SER A 305 40.95 25.70 8.35
C SER A 305 41.84 26.57 9.25
N GLU A 306 41.43 27.80 9.58
CA GLU A 306 42.08 28.70 10.55
C GLU A 306 41.84 28.20 11.98
N THR A 307 40.60 27.83 12.32
CA THR A 307 40.22 27.32 13.66
C THR A 307 40.96 26.02 14.05
N ARG A 308 41.62 25.35 13.08
CA ARG A 308 42.44 24.15 13.31
C ARG A 308 43.95 24.43 13.41
N ARG A 309 44.40 25.68 13.28
CA ARG A 309 45.81 26.07 13.43
C ARG A 309 46.05 26.91 14.67
N ASP A 310 45.28 27.98 14.86
CA ASP A 310 45.62 29.01 15.83
C ASP A 310 44.74 28.94 17.10
N TRP A 311 45.14 28.11 18.07
CA TRP A 311 44.57 28.09 19.43
C TRP A 311 45.27 29.09 20.37
N GLY A 312 45.63 30.25 19.83
CA GLY A 312 46.29 31.36 20.51
C GLY A 312 45.92 32.69 19.86
N THR A 313 45.75 33.74 20.66
CA THR A 313 45.30 35.09 20.23
C THR A 313 43.96 35.12 19.47
N ALA A 314 42.86 34.86 20.19
CA ALA A 314 41.51 35.12 19.69
C ALA A 314 41.25 36.64 19.52
N SER A 315 41.73 37.22 18.42
CA SER A 315 41.49 38.62 18.05
C SER A 315 40.14 38.79 17.34
N SER A 316 39.42 39.86 17.68
CA SER A 316 38.06 40.11 17.22
C SER A 316 37.96 40.24 15.69
N ARG A 317 37.25 39.31 15.03
CA ARG A 317 36.75 39.48 13.66
C ARG A 317 35.24 39.69 13.68
N SER A 318 34.77 40.74 12.99
CA SER A 318 33.41 41.25 13.10
C SER A 318 32.37 40.32 12.48
N ALA A 319 31.38 39.91 13.27
CA ALA A 319 30.21 39.22 12.75
C ALA A 319 29.43 40.16 11.82
N HIS A 320 29.23 39.75 10.56
CA HIS A 320 28.52 40.55 9.56
C HIS A 320 27.06 40.79 9.96
N VAL A 321 26.80 41.97 10.53
CA VAL A 321 25.45 42.41 10.91
C VAL A 321 24.58 42.48 9.64
N PRO A 322 23.36 41.89 9.64
CA PRO A 322 22.45 41.98 8.50
C PRO A 322 22.22 43.42 8.07
N SER A 323 22.43 43.74 6.79
CA SER A 323 22.14 45.08 6.28
C SER A 323 20.67 45.41 6.53
N LEU A 324 20.36 46.53 7.18
CA LEU A 324 18.98 46.92 7.52
C LEU A 324 18.10 46.95 6.26
N ARG A 325 18.68 47.42 5.14
CA ARG A 325 18.10 47.40 3.80
C ARG A 325 17.79 45.97 3.33
N GLY A 326 18.70 45.02 3.51
CA GLY A 326 18.49 43.61 3.19
C GLY A 326 17.36 42.97 4.02
N ALA A 327 17.32 43.26 5.32
CA ALA A 327 16.24 42.80 6.21
C ALA A 327 14.86 43.36 5.80
N LEU A 328 14.78 44.65 5.45
CA LEU A 328 13.54 45.28 4.94
C LEU A 328 13.11 44.69 3.58
N VAL A 329 14.04 44.44 2.67
CA VAL A 329 13.74 43.78 1.38
C VAL A 329 13.28 42.34 1.57
N TRP A 330 13.84 41.60 2.54
CA TRP A 330 13.38 40.27 2.92
C TRP A 330 11.95 40.31 3.47
N LEU A 331 11.69 41.16 4.46
CA LEU A 331 10.39 41.35 5.07
C LEU A 331 9.32 41.73 4.03
N GLY A 332 9.63 42.66 3.12
CA GLY A 332 8.72 43.05 2.04
C GLY A 332 8.36 41.90 1.07
N ARG A 333 9.25 40.93 0.87
CA ARG A 333 8.94 39.70 0.08
C ARG A 333 8.14 38.69 0.91
N VAL A 334 8.47 38.51 2.18
CA VAL A 334 7.72 37.65 3.12
C VAL A 334 6.27 38.13 3.23
N LEU A 335 6.06 39.43 3.47
CA LEU A 335 4.74 40.06 3.54
C LEU A 335 3.98 39.92 2.22
N ARG A 336 4.61 40.15 1.06
CA ARG A 336 3.97 39.96 -0.26
C ARG A 336 3.50 38.51 -0.47
N LEU A 337 4.28 37.53 -0.05
CA LEU A 337 3.90 36.12 -0.14
C LEU A 337 2.81 35.75 0.87
N GLY A 338 2.90 36.25 2.10
CA GLY A 338 1.90 36.06 3.15
C GLY A 338 0.54 36.65 2.77
N LEU A 339 0.51 37.89 2.25
CA LEU A 339 -0.70 38.55 1.77
C LEU A 339 -1.35 37.79 0.60
N LEU A 340 -0.55 37.23 -0.32
CA LEU A 340 -1.05 36.41 -1.43
C LEU A 340 -1.70 35.10 -0.96
N ILE A 341 -1.08 34.41 0.01
CA ILE A 341 -1.62 33.19 0.61
C ILE A 341 -2.88 33.51 1.42
N LEU A 342 -2.86 34.59 2.20
CA LEU A 342 -3.96 35.02 3.03
C LEU A 342 -5.16 35.49 2.21
N SER A 343 -4.96 36.20 1.10
CA SER A 343 -6.07 36.62 0.22
C SER A 343 -6.79 35.44 -0.42
N LEU A 344 -6.06 34.38 -0.80
CA LEU A 344 -6.64 33.13 -1.30
C LEU A 344 -7.39 32.36 -0.20
N ALA A 345 -6.82 32.30 1.00
CA ALA A 345 -7.50 31.68 2.14
C ALA A 345 -8.78 32.45 2.52
N ILE A 346 -8.75 33.78 2.59
CA ILE A 346 -9.93 34.62 2.84
C ILE A 346 -10.97 34.44 1.74
N LEU A 347 -10.58 34.45 0.45
CA LEU A 347 -11.50 34.23 -0.67
C LEU A 347 -12.30 32.92 -0.52
N VAL A 348 -11.62 31.82 -0.21
CA VAL A 348 -12.24 30.49 -0.06
C VAL A 348 -13.02 30.33 1.25
N LEU A 349 -12.56 30.91 2.36
CA LEU A 349 -13.18 30.75 3.68
C LEU A 349 -14.31 31.76 3.95
N SER A 350 -14.29 32.93 3.29
CA SER A 350 -15.22 34.03 3.56
C SER A 350 -16.72 33.68 3.51
N PRO A 351 -17.23 32.79 2.63
CA PRO A 351 -18.66 32.42 2.65
C PRO A 351 -19.05 31.67 3.93
N PHE A 352 -18.15 30.88 4.49
CA PHE A 352 -18.36 30.06 5.69
C PHE A 352 -18.22 30.89 6.96
N VAL A 353 -17.33 31.89 6.95
CA VAL A 353 -17.22 32.91 7.99
C VAL A 353 -18.50 33.78 8.02
N ALA A 354 -18.93 34.30 6.86
CA ALA A 354 -20.11 35.15 6.74
C ALA A 354 -21.42 34.44 7.12
N THR A 355 -21.49 33.11 6.94
CA THR A 355 -22.65 32.28 7.33
C THR A 355 -22.52 31.65 8.74
N GLY A 356 -21.52 32.06 9.52
CA GLY A 356 -21.36 31.65 10.93
C GLY A 356 -20.94 30.19 11.14
N GLN A 357 -20.46 29.49 10.11
CA GLN A 357 -20.16 28.06 10.16
C GLN A 357 -18.78 27.72 10.73
N THR A 358 -17.94 28.72 10.98
CA THR A 358 -16.52 28.58 11.35
C THR A 358 -16.27 27.55 12.45
N THR A 359 -17.03 27.59 13.54
CA THR A 359 -16.84 26.69 14.70
C THR A 359 -17.13 25.23 14.34
N ALA A 360 -18.23 24.96 13.63
CA ALA A 360 -18.60 23.61 13.21
C ALA A 360 -17.63 23.05 12.15
N MET A 361 -17.21 23.91 11.21
CA MET A 361 -16.20 23.58 10.20
C MET A 361 -14.85 23.20 10.85
N ILE A 362 -14.36 23.98 11.81
CA ILE A 362 -13.10 23.67 12.52
C ILE A 362 -13.23 22.37 13.32
N GLY A 363 -14.36 22.14 13.99
CA GLY A 363 -14.63 20.90 14.74
C GLY A 363 -14.62 19.64 13.86
N ARG A 364 -15.14 19.71 12.63
CA ARG A 364 -15.08 18.62 11.65
C ARG A 364 -13.69 18.44 11.02
N LEU A 365 -12.96 19.54 10.79
CA LEU A 365 -11.61 19.49 10.20
C LEU A 365 -10.54 18.94 11.14
N PHE A 366 -10.67 19.18 12.46
CA PHE A 366 -9.70 18.75 13.46
C PHE A 366 -10.37 18.00 14.63
N PRO A 367 -10.93 16.80 14.38
CA PRO A 367 -11.73 16.07 15.36
C PRO A 367 -10.84 15.30 16.37
N PHE A 368 -10.14 16.03 17.24
CA PHE A 368 -9.18 15.47 18.21
C PHE A 368 -9.73 14.37 19.12
N GLY A 369 -11.06 14.37 19.35
CA GLY A 369 -11.76 13.33 20.12
C GLY A 369 -11.76 11.92 19.50
N ARG A 370 -11.25 11.72 18.27
CA ARG A 370 -11.17 10.39 17.63
C ARG A 370 -10.04 9.49 18.18
N GLY A 371 -9.21 9.97 19.11
CA GLY A 371 -8.14 9.20 19.77
C GLY A 371 -6.86 9.06 18.95
N LEU A 372 -5.81 8.50 19.57
CA LEU A 372 -4.47 8.37 18.93
C LEU A 372 -4.45 7.39 17.75
N LEU A 373 -5.23 6.32 17.85
CA LEU A 373 -5.31 5.20 16.90
C LEU A 373 -6.77 4.87 16.58
N HIS A 374 -7.00 4.39 15.36
CA HIS A 374 -8.28 3.86 14.91
C HIS A 374 -8.24 2.33 14.75
N ALA A 375 -9.37 1.72 14.36
CA ALA A 375 -9.54 0.27 14.27
C ALA A 375 -8.55 -0.42 13.30
N GLN A 376 -8.11 0.30 12.26
CA GLN A 376 -6.96 -0.08 11.44
C GLN A 376 -5.77 0.79 11.87
N TRP A 377 -4.63 0.14 12.16
CA TRP A 377 -3.42 0.82 12.63
C TRP A 377 -2.55 1.26 11.44
N ALA A 378 -2.24 2.55 11.36
CA ALA A 378 -1.18 3.03 10.48
C ALA A 378 0.19 2.48 10.94
N ALA A 379 1.05 2.13 9.99
CA ALA A 379 2.37 1.55 10.25
C ALA A 379 3.43 2.58 10.72
N GLY A 380 3.11 3.32 11.80
CA GLY A 380 3.97 4.30 12.45
C GLY A 380 4.34 3.93 13.90
N LEU A 381 4.92 4.88 14.63
CA LEU A 381 5.42 4.70 16.00
C LEU A 381 4.34 4.22 16.98
N TRP A 382 3.13 4.79 16.87
CA TRP A 382 2.04 4.50 17.79
C TRP A 382 1.47 3.07 17.66
N ALA A 383 1.60 2.44 16.48
CA ALA A 383 1.24 1.02 16.32
C ALA A 383 2.19 0.10 17.09
N LEU A 384 3.51 0.41 17.10
CA LEU A 384 4.48 -0.33 17.92
C LEU A 384 4.24 -0.10 19.42
N TYR A 385 3.88 1.12 19.81
CA TYR A 385 3.49 1.46 21.18
C TYR A 385 2.26 0.66 21.64
N ALA A 386 1.21 0.60 20.82
CA ALA A 386 0.00 -0.15 21.11
C ALA A 386 0.20 -1.68 21.08
N ALA A 387 1.12 -2.19 20.26
CA ALA A 387 1.55 -3.59 20.31
C ALA A 387 2.26 -3.90 21.64
N ALA A 388 3.16 -3.01 22.08
CA ALA A 388 3.84 -3.15 23.37
C ALA A 388 2.86 -3.14 24.55
N ASP A 389 1.90 -2.20 24.59
CA ASP A 389 0.84 -2.16 25.61
C ASP A 389 0.07 -3.49 25.70
N ARG A 390 -0.32 -4.06 24.55
CA ARG A 390 -1.05 -5.34 24.49
C ARG A 390 -0.19 -6.54 24.89
N VAL A 391 1.09 -6.57 24.49
CA VAL A 391 2.02 -7.63 24.89
C VAL A 391 2.29 -7.58 26.40
N LEU A 392 2.50 -6.38 26.96
CA LEU A 392 2.67 -6.18 28.40
C LEU A 392 1.41 -6.54 29.19
N PHE A 393 0.22 -6.18 28.70
CA PHE A 393 -1.06 -6.57 29.33
C PHE A 393 -1.24 -8.09 29.37
N LEU A 394 -0.95 -8.80 28.26
CA LEU A 394 -1.05 -10.26 28.19
C LEU A 394 0.00 -10.94 29.07
N GLY A 395 1.25 -10.46 29.04
CA GLY A 395 2.34 -10.98 29.88
C GLY A 395 2.07 -10.75 31.37
N GLY A 396 1.65 -9.54 31.76
CA GLY A 396 1.28 -9.24 33.14
C GLY A 396 0.11 -10.09 33.64
N ARG A 397 -0.93 -10.34 32.81
CA ARG A 397 -2.01 -11.26 33.20
C ARG A 397 -1.53 -12.71 33.37
N ALA A 398 -0.54 -13.17 32.61
CA ALA A 398 0.09 -14.47 32.82
C ALA A 398 0.97 -14.52 34.09
N LEU A 399 1.48 -13.36 34.53
CA LEU A 399 2.23 -13.17 35.78
C LEU A 399 1.33 -12.78 36.98
N GLY A 400 0.01 -12.88 36.84
CA GLY A 400 -0.96 -12.59 37.93
C GLY A 400 -1.17 -11.11 38.25
N TRP A 401 -0.73 -10.18 37.39
CA TRP A 401 -0.90 -8.75 37.63
C TRP A 401 -2.36 -8.31 37.43
N SER A 402 -2.89 -7.59 38.42
CA SER A 402 -4.19 -6.91 38.35
C SER A 402 -4.06 -5.57 37.63
N PHE A 403 -4.87 -5.37 36.58
CA PHE A 403 -4.97 -4.11 35.86
C PHE A 403 -6.34 -3.48 36.11
N ALA A 404 -6.39 -2.15 36.25
CA ALA A 404 -7.65 -1.42 36.37
C ALA A 404 -8.51 -1.60 35.11
N THR A 405 -9.81 -1.86 35.30
CA THR A 405 -10.78 -1.79 34.21
C THR A 405 -10.97 -0.32 33.78
N PRO A 406 -10.72 0.05 32.52
CA PRO A 406 -10.95 1.41 32.07
C PRO A 406 -12.45 1.73 32.12
N SER A 407 -12.80 2.92 32.61
CA SER A 407 -14.16 3.45 32.48
C SER A 407 -14.51 3.61 31.00
N VAL A 408 -15.64 3.05 30.58
CA VAL A 408 -16.18 3.25 29.23
C VAL A 408 -16.83 4.63 29.21
N GLY A 409 -16.10 5.63 28.71
CA GLY A 409 -16.63 6.97 28.50
C GLY A 409 -17.64 6.97 27.34
N GLU A 410 -18.84 7.49 27.58
CA GLU A 410 -19.84 7.69 26.53
C GLU A 410 -19.39 8.80 25.58
N GLY A 411 -19.06 8.41 24.34
CA GLY A 411 -18.63 9.35 23.30
C GLY A 411 -18.62 8.70 21.92
N PRO A 412 -18.93 9.44 20.84
CA PRO A 412 -19.10 8.89 19.48
C PRO A 412 -17.77 8.57 18.75
N ALA A 413 -16.77 8.11 19.49
CA ALA A 413 -15.59 7.38 18.99
C ALA A 413 -14.98 6.63 20.19
N THR A 414 -14.80 5.31 20.08
CA THR A 414 -14.23 4.49 21.15
C THR A 414 -12.72 4.69 21.29
N VAL A 415 -12.33 5.79 21.94
CA VAL A 415 -10.95 6.05 22.36
C VAL A 415 -10.56 5.03 23.43
N THR A 416 -10.02 3.87 23.01
CA THR A 416 -9.53 2.86 23.93
C THR A 416 -8.25 3.35 24.60
N PRO A 417 -8.23 3.60 25.93
CA PRO A 417 -7.00 3.96 26.61
C PRO A 417 -6.01 2.79 26.63
N PHE A 418 -4.72 3.12 26.66
CA PHE A 418 -3.66 2.15 26.96
C PHE A 418 -3.82 1.63 28.39
N ARG A 419 -3.49 0.35 28.60
CA ARG A 419 -3.79 -0.40 29.84
C ARG A 419 -2.60 -0.54 30.78
N VAL A 420 -1.38 -0.41 30.24
CA VAL A 420 -0.11 -0.55 30.96
C VAL A 420 0.79 0.64 30.67
N LEU A 421 0.81 1.11 29.41
CA LEU A 421 1.56 2.29 28.99
C LEU A 421 0.73 3.58 29.22
N PRO A 422 1.38 4.74 29.48
CA PRO A 422 0.67 5.99 29.71
C PRO A 422 -0.09 6.47 28.47
N ASN A 423 -1.26 7.09 28.70
CA ASN A 423 -2.06 7.67 27.64
C ASN A 423 -1.41 8.95 27.11
N ILE A 424 -1.27 9.02 25.78
CA ILE A 424 -0.61 10.12 25.06
C ILE A 424 -1.67 11.17 24.68
N SER A 425 -1.35 12.45 24.85
CA SER A 425 -2.22 13.56 24.45
C SER A 425 -1.89 14.08 23.04
N PRO A 426 -2.83 14.78 22.36
CA PRO A 426 -2.56 15.42 21.07
C PRO A 426 -1.37 16.39 21.13
N LEU A 427 -1.22 17.11 22.25
CA LEU A 427 -0.10 18.02 22.48
C LEU A 427 1.24 17.26 22.60
N ALA A 428 1.28 16.15 23.34
CA ALA A 428 2.49 15.34 23.48
C ALA A 428 2.93 14.74 22.13
N ALA A 429 1.99 14.19 21.34
CA ALA A 429 2.28 13.71 19.99
C ALA A 429 2.76 14.85 19.06
N GLY A 430 2.15 16.04 19.15
CA GLY A 430 2.58 17.23 18.41
C GLY A 430 4.00 17.70 18.76
N LEU A 431 4.36 17.69 20.04
CA LEU A 431 5.72 18.03 20.50
C LEU A 431 6.76 17.01 20.04
N VAL A 432 6.47 15.70 20.10
CA VAL A 432 7.34 14.65 19.55
C VAL A 432 7.50 14.81 18.03
N THR A 433 6.41 15.09 17.32
CA THR A 433 6.43 15.37 15.87
C THR A 433 7.32 16.57 15.55
N LEU A 434 7.18 17.68 16.27
CA LEU A 434 7.99 18.89 16.08
C LEU A 434 9.48 18.67 16.40
N LEU A 435 9.79 17.91 17.45
CA LEU A 435 11.17 17.53 17.77
C LEU A 435 11.81 16.76 16.61
N LEU A 436 11.10 15.76 16.06
CA LEU A 436 11.57 14.95 14.93
C LEU A 436 11.70 15.74 13.62
N TYR A 437 10.96 16.84 13.43
CA TYR A 437 11.19 17.77 12.30
C TYR A 437 12.52 18.52 12.38
N THR A 438 13.06 18.75 13.58
CA THR A 438 14.14 19.73 13.81
C THR A 438 15.38 19.49 12.93
N PRO A 439 15.91 18.25 12.77
CA PRO A 439 17.07 18.00 11.91
C PRO A 439 16.79 18.27 10.43
N LEU A 440 15.59 17.95 9.95
CA LEU A 440 15.16 18.19 8.56
C LEU A 440 15.01 19.70 8.30
N LEU A 441 14.32 20.43 9.17
CA LEU A 441 14.11 21.87 9.02
C LEU A 441 15.42 22.65 9.11
N PHE A 442 16.33 22.27 10.03
CA PHE A 442 17.67 22.84 10.12
C PHE A 442 18.49 22.59 8.83
N THR A 443 18.42 21.37 8.29
CA THR A 443 19.10 21.01 7.02
C THR A 443 18.55 21.81 5.84
N ILE A 444 17.23 21.99 5.75
CA ILE A 444 16.60 22.86 4.74
C ILE A 444 17.07 24.32 4.90
N TRP A 445 17.19 24.81 6.14
CA TRP A 445 17.63 26.18 6.43
C TRP A 445 19.10 26.43 6.08
N LYS A 446 20.01 25.47 6.32
CA LYS A 446 21.44 25.58 5.96
C LYS A 446 21.72 25.23 4.48
N PHE A 447 20.98 24.30 3.89
CA PHE A 447 21.19 23.81 2.51
C PHE A 447 19.90 23.82 1.64
N PRO A 448 19.28 24.99 1.38
CA PRO A 448 18.05 25.08 0.60
C PRO A 448 18.28 24.79 -0.90
N SER A 449 18.09 23.51 -1.29
CA SER A 449 18.29 23.02 -2.65
C SER A 449 16.97 22.81 -3.40
N ARG A 450 16.79 23.50 -4.54
CA ARG A 450 15.64 23.30 -5.45
C ARG A 450 15.57 21.88 -6.00
N ARG A 451 16.70 21.24 -6.30
CA ARG A 451 16.73 19.85 -6.80
C ARG A 451 16.18 18.87 -5.76
N LEU A 452 16.47 19.09 -4.48
CA LEU A 452 16.05 18.22 -3.38
C LEU A 452 14.68 18.56 -2.78
N PHE A 453 14.02 19.64 -3.21
CA PHE A 453 12.71 20.04 -2.68
C PHE A 453 11.65 18.92 -2.61
N PRO A 454 11.45 18.04 -3.61
CA PRO A 454 10.54 16.90 -3.46
C PRO A 454 10.96 15.89 -2.38
N VAL A 455 12.27 15.68 -2.17
CA VAL A 455 12.78 14.81 -1.10
C VAL A 455 12.50 15.44 0.26
N TYR A 456 12.75 16.75 0.41
CA TYR A 456 12.38 17.50 1.62
C TYR A 456 10.89 17.37 1.93
N VAL A 457 10.02 17.51 0.93
CA VAL A 457 8.55 17.41 1.08
C VAL A 457 8.13 16.00 1.50
N ALA A 458 8.67 14.95 0.86
CA ALA A 458 8.36 13.57 1.22
C ALA A 458 8.86 13.18 2.63
N LEU A 459 10.06 13.61 3.02
CA LEU A 459 10.60 13.36 4.35
C LEU A 459 9.86 14.16 5.43
N GLY A 460 9.37 15.36 5.11
CA GLY A 460 8.44 16.07 5.98
C GLY A 460 7.15 15.29 6.22
N ALA A 461 6.55 14.74 5.16
CA ALA A 461 5.37 13.87 5.29
C ALA A 461 5.67 12.63 6.14
N SER A 462 6.88 12.05 6.06
CA SER A 462 7.22 10.85 6.83
C SER A 462 7.38 11.10 8.33
N VAL A 463 7.80 12.30 8.76
CA VAL A 463 7.81 12.67 10.19
C VAL A 463 6.39 12.69 10.76
N SER A 464 5.44 13.33 10.07
CA SER A 464 4.03 13.34 10.48
C SER A 464 3.37 11.96 10.39
N PHE A 465 3.66 11.16 9.35
CA PHE A 465 3.18 9.78 9.27
C PHE A 465 3.73 8.90 10.40
N ALA A 466 5.01 9.07 10.75
CA ALA A 466 5.66 8.28 11.80
C ALA A 466 5.13 8.60 13.21
N SER A 467 4.83 9.87 13.52
CA SER A 467 4.68 10.36 14.90
C SER A 467 3.48 11.28 15.16
N GLY A 468 2.73 11.65 14.13
CA GLY A 468 1.58 12.55 14.27
C GLY A 468 0.45 11.97 15.12
N TRP A 469 -0.40 12.86 15.65
CA TRP A 469 -1.69 12.44 16.22
C TRP A 469 -2.61 11.96 15.09
N HIS A 470 -3.29 10.84 15.30
CA HIS A 470 -4.39 10.36 14.44
C HIS A 470 -3.99 10.15 12.95
N VAL A 471 -2.99 9.31 12.72
CA VAL A 471 -2.52 8.95 11.37
C VAL A 471 -3.30 7.75 10.82
N HIS A 472 -3.76 7.84 9.57
CA HIS A 472 -4.34 6.73 8.81
C HIS A 472 -3.28 5.98 7.98
N GLU A 473 -3.48 4.68 7.77
CA GLU A 473 -2.69 3.83 6.87
C GLU A 473 -2.56 4.43 5.45
N LYS A 474 -3.65 4.93 4.86
CA LYS A 474 -3.66 5.58 3.54
C LYS A 474 -2.82 6.86 3.45
N ALA A 475 -2.39 7.46 4.57
CA ALA A 475 -1.51 8.64 4.56
C ALA A 475 -0.08 8.35 4.08
N ILE A 476 0.37 7.09 4.03
CA ILE A 476 1.71 6.72 3.54
C ILE A 476 1.96 7.16 2.08
N LEU A 477 0.90 7.30 1.28
CA LEU A 477 0.97 7.77 -0.10
C LEU A 477 1.51 9.21 -0.24
N LEU A 478 1.35 10.04 0.80
CA LEU A 478 1.94 11.39 0.86
C LEU A 478 3.48 11.35 0.98
N VAL A 479 4.04 10.21 1.39
CA VAL A 479 5.48 9.94 1.44
C VAL A 479 5.94 9.24 0.15
N THR A 480 5.34 8.10 -0.18
CA THR A 480 5.87 7.19 -1.20
C THR A 480 5.73 7.76 -2.62
N VAL A 481 4.61 8.43 -2.94
CA VAL A 481 4.39 8.96 -4.29
C VAL A 481 5.33 10.14 -4.59
N PRO A 482 5.48 11.18 -3.73
CA PRO A 482 6.45 12.23 -3.98
C PRO A 482 7.91 11.75 -3.91
N LEU A 483 8.25 10.80 -3.01
CA LEU A 483 9.60 10.26 -2.92
C LEU A 483 9.99 9.42 -4.15
N GLY A 484 9.09 8.59 -4.67
CA GLY A 484 9.34 7.80 -5.88
C GLY A 484 9.63 8.69 -7.07
N VAL A 485 8.81 9.73 -7.29
CA VAL A 485 9.05 10.70 -8.36
C VAL A 485 10.34 11.51 -8.10
N ALA A 486 10.71 11.79 -6.85
CA ALA A 486 11.99 12.39 -6.50
C ALA A 486 13.18 11.48 -6.88
N ALA A 487 13.13 10.20 -6.50
CA ALA A 487 14.19 9.24 -6.77
C ALA A 487 14.41 9.06 -8.29
N TRP A 488 13.33 8.90 -9.06
CA TRP A 488 13.39 8.77 -10.53
C TRP A 488 13.76 10.05 -11.28
N THR A 489 13.70 11.22 -10.64
CA THR A 489 14.15 12.49 -11.24
C THR A 489 15.54 12.93 -10.79
N ILE A 490 15.99 12.50 -9.62
CA ILE A 490 17.34 12.74 -9.09
C ILE A 490 18.32 11.68 -9.61
N LEU A 491 17.86 10.43 -9.79
CA LEU A 491 18.62 9.24 -10.19
C LEU A 491 19.79 8.91 -9.24
N ASP A 492 19.59 9.17 -7.95
CA ASP A 492 20.51 8.71 -6.91
C ASP A 492 20.21 7.23 -6.53
N PRO A 493 21.22 6.33 -6.49
CA PRO A 493 21.02 4.92 -6.16
C PRO A 493 20.41 4.67 -4.78
N PHE A 494 20.77 5.45 -3.76
CA PHE A 494 20.25 5.27 -2.40
C PHE A 494 18.78 5.69 -2.32
N LEU A 495 18.42 6.82 -2.94
CA LEU A 495 17.02 7.25 -3.05
C LEU A 495 16.17 6.24 -3.82
N LEU A 496 16.66 5.68 -4.94
CA LEU A 496 15.93 4.67 -5.72
C LEU A 496 15.65 3.42 -4.88
N VAL A 497 16.67 2.84 -4.26
CA VAL A 497 16.53 1.60 -3.47
C VAL A 497 15.70 1.83 -2.21
N SER A 498 15.89 2.95 -1.50
CA SER A 498 15.11 3.28 -0.30
C SER A 498 13.64 3.58 -0.63
N SER A 499 13.38 4.25 -1.76
CA SER A 499 12.01 4.50 -2.24
C SER A 499 11.26 3.20 -2.53
N PHE A 500 11.91 2.23 -3.18
CA PHE A 500 11.29 0.94 -3.48
C PHE A 500 10.93 0.14 -2.23
N PHE A 501 11.82 0.06 -1.24
CA PHE A 501 11.49 -0.61 0.02
C PHE A 501 10.38 0.14 0.78
N LEU A 502 10.38 1.48 0.79
CA LEU A 502 9.28 2.27 1.36
C LEU A 502 7.95 2.07 0.63
N ASN A 503 7.94 2.07 -0.71
CA ASN A 503 6.73 1.86 -1.50
C ASN A 503 6.19 0.43 -1.34
N THR A 504 7.07 -0.57 -1.32
CA THR A 504 6.71 -1.96 -1.06
C THR A 504 6.09 -2.12 0.34
N LEU A 505 6.73 -1.61 1.39
CA LEU A 505 6.20 -1.71 2.76
C LEU A 505 4.94 -0.86 2.98
N GLY A 506 4.84 0.31 2.34
CA GLY A 506 3.65 1.15 2.37
C GLY A 506 2.45 0.49 1.71
N ASN A 507 2.62 -0.08 0.51
CA ASN A 507 1.57 -0.81 -0.19
C ASN A 507 1.17 -2.10 0.54
N LEU A 508 2.14 -2.79 1.18
CA LEU A 508 1.88 -3.94 2.05
C LEU A 508 1.00 -3.56 3.26
N ALA A 509 1.30 -2.43 3.91
CA ALA A 509 0.53 -1.89 5.03
C ALA A 509 -0.88 -1.39 4.63
N ILE A 510 -1.14 -1.12 3.35
CA ILE A 510 -2.47 -0.75 2.82
C ILE A 510 -3.36 -1.99 2.58
N LEU A 511 -2.81 -3.20 2.40
CA LEU A 511 -3.62 -4.39 2.07
C LEU A 511 -4.76 -4.76 3.05
N PRO A 512 -4.73 -4.43 4.36
CA PRO A 512 -5.88 -4.59 5.26
C PRO A 512 -7.09 -3.70 4.95
N LEU A 513 -6.92 -2.61 4.18
CA LEU A 513 -7.99 -1.67 3.81
C LEU A 513 -9.08 -2.30 2.92
N LEU A 514 -8.80 -3.45 2.32
CA LEU A 514 -9.73 -4.32 1.59
C LEU A 514 -9.96 -5.59 2.43
N PRO A 515 -10.96 -5.62 3.33
CA PRO A 515 -11.08 -6.64 4.35
C PRO A 515 -11.73 -7.95 3.88
N ARG A 516 -12.39 -7.99 2.70
CA ARG A 516 -13.19 -9.16 2.32
C ARG A 516 -12.31 -10.26 1.73
N PRO A 517 -12.52 -11.55 2.06
CA PRO A 517 -11.70 -12.65 1.53
C PRO A 517 -11.61 -12.68 0.00
N HIS A 518 -12.70 -12.38 -0.72
CA HIS A 518 -12.73 -12.38 -2.19
C HIS A 518 -11.94 -11.23 -2.84
N GLU A 519 -11.56 -10.18 -2.10
CA GLU A 519 -10.67 -9.11 -2.59
C GLU A 519 -9.19 -9.55 -2.58
N THR A 520 -8.87 -10.65 -1.91
CA THR A 520 -7.49 -11.11 -1.67
C THR A 520 -6.70 -11.41 -2.96
N PRO A 521 -7.24 -12.15 -3.96
CA PRO A 521 -6.53 -12.37 -5.21
C PRO A 521 -6.23 -11.07 -5.95
N LEU A 522 -7.19 -10.14 -6.01
CA LEU A 522 -7.05 -8.85 -6.69
C LEU A 522 -5.97 -7.98 -6.02
N LYS A 523 -6.06 -7.78 -4.69
CA LYS A 523 -5.11 -6.91 -3.98
C LYS A 523 -3.68 -7.46 -3.95
N LEU A 524 -3.53 -8.79 -3.88
CA LEU A 524 -2.21 -9.44 -4.00
C LEU A 524 -1.66 -9.34 -5.43
N THR A 525 -2.48 -9.51 -6.46
CA THR A 525 -2.07 -9.37 -7.87
C THR A 525 -1.59 -7.95 -8.16
N LEU A 526 -2.34 -6.92 -7.75
CA LEU A 526 -1.95 -5.51 -7.90
C LEU A 526 -0.65 -5.20 -7.13
N PHE A 527 -0.52 -5.67 -5.89
CA PHE A 527 0.68 -5.51 -5.07
C PHE A 527 1.93 -6.14 -5.70
N LEU A 528 1.83 -7.42 -6.10
CA LEU A 528 2.93 -8.15 -6.72
C LEU A 528 3.32 -7.54 -8.06
N PHE A 529 2.35 -7.18 -8.91
CA PHE A 529 2.60 -6.49 -10.18
C PHE A 529 3.37 -5.18 -9.97
N SER A 530 2.87 -4.29 -9.10
CA SER A 530 3.50 -3.00 -8.81
C SER A 530 4.92 -3.16 -8.27
N THR A 531 5.14 -4.13 -7.38
CA THR A 531 6.44 -4.37 -6.74
C THR A 531 7.45 -4.98 -7.72
N LEU A 532 7.03 -5.96 -8.53
CA LEU A 532 7.89 -6.58 -9.56
C LEU A 532 8.26 -5.59 -10.66
N MET A 533 7.32 -4.75 -11.09
CA MET A 533 7.56 -3.68 -12.07
C MET A 533 8.57 -2.64 -11.56
N GLU A 534 8.44 -2.18 -10.30
CA GLU A 534 9.41 -1.24 -9.71
C GLU A 534 10.80 -1.88 -9.53
N ALA A 535 10.86 -3.13 -9.05
CA ALA A 535 12.10 -3.88 -8.92
C ALA A 535 12.83 -4.06 -10.27
N LEU A 536 12.10 -4.38 -11.34
CA LEU A 536 12.65 -4.47 -12.70
C LEU A 536 13.19 -3.12 -13.20
N CYS A 537 12.44 -2.04 -12.99
CA CYS A 537 12.88 -0.70 -13.37
C CYS A 537 14.19 -0.32 -12.65
N ILE A 538 14.27 -0.56 -11.34
CA ILE A 538 15.46 -0.27 -10.53
C ILE A 538 16.64 -1.15 -10.92
N PHE A 539 16.43 -2.45 -11.18
CA PHE A 539 17.47 -3.33 -11.70
C PHE A 539 18.10 -2.77 -12.99
N LEU A 540 17.26 -2.34 -13.95
CA LEU A 540 17.73 -1.74 -15.20
C LEU A 540 18.45 -0.39 -15.00
N ALA A 541 17.99 0.43 -14.05
CA ALA A 541 18.64 1.70 -13.70
C ALA A 541 20.02 1.50 -13.06
N LEU A 542 20.13 0.66 -12.03
CA LEU A 542 21.39 0.34 -11.35
C LEU A 542 22.37 -0.39 -12.28
N ALA A 543 21.87 -1.25 -13.18
CA ALA A 543 22.69 -1.88 -14.22
C ALA A 543 23.16 -0.91 -15.30
N LYS A 544 22.46 0.20 -15.56
CA LYS A 544 22.94 1.28 -16.45
C LYS A 544 24.00 2.13 -15.74
N ASP A 545 23.79 2.49 -14.47
CA ASP A 545 24.77 3.26 -13.68
C ASP A 545 26.10 2.49 -13.49
N ARG A 546 26.07 1.22 -13.04
CA ARG A 546 27.27 0.38 -12.93
C ARG A 546 28.09 0.34 -14.22
N ARG A 547 27.44 0.16 -15.39
CA ARG A 547 28.11 0.20 -16.70
C ARG A 547 28.70 1.57 -17.04
N GLY A 548 28.03 2.66 -16.64
CA GLY A 548 28.54 4.02 -16.76
C GLY A 548 29.84 4.24 -15.96
N ARG A 549 29.86 3.83 -14.68
CA ARG A 549 31.05 3.94 -13.81
C ARG A 549 32.25 3.17 -14.36
N VAL A 550 32.05 1.91 -14.77
CA VAL A 550 33.11 1.08 -15.36
C VAL A 550 33.66 1.72 -16.64
N ARG A 551 32.78 2.22 -17.52
CA ARG A 551 33.21 2.90 -18.75
C ARG A 551 34.03 4.16 -18.47
N GLN A 552 33.70 4.93 -17.42
CA GLN A 552 34.50 6.09 -17.01
C GLN A 552 35.88 5.68 -16.47
N GLN A 553 35.98 4.61 -15.67
CA GLN A 553 37.27 4.12 -15.16
C GLN A 553 38.19 3.63 -16.30
N VAL A 554 37.65 2.89 -17.28
CA VAL A 554 38.43 2.44 -18.45
C VAL A 554 38.94 3.63 -19.27
N VAL A 555 38.11 4.65 -19.51
CA VAL A 555 38.53 5.85 -20.26
C VAL A 555 39.60 6.64 -19.50
N PHE A 556 39.53 6.76 -18.18
CA PHE A 556 40.53 7.46 -17.37
C PHE A 556 41.89 6.73 -17.32
N LEU A 557 41.90 5.42 -17.57
CA LEU A 557 43.11 4.60 -17.73
C LEU A 557 43.68 4.61 -19.15
N GLN A 558 42.97 5.20 -20.12
CA GLN A 558 43.34 5.20 -21.56
C GLN A 558 43.76 6.58 -22.10
N THR A 559 43.73 7.65 -21.29
CA THR A 559 44.32 8.94 -21.67
C THR A 559 45.84 8.90 -21.53
N PRO A 560 46.63 8.96 -22.62
CA PRO A 560 48.08 8.98 -22.51
C PRO A 560 48.55 10.29 -21.85
N ALA A 561 49.46 10.18 -20.88
CA ALA A 561 50.07 11.34 -20.24
C ALA A 561 51.06 11.99 -21.23
N SER A 562 50.65 13.09 -21.87
CA SER A 562 51.48 13.89 -22.78
C SER A 562 52.47 14.78 -22.00
N SER A 563 53.35 14.17 -21.21
CA SER A 563 54.41 14.85 -20.46
C SER A 563 55.63 15.09 -21.37
N SER A 564 55.63 16.20 -22.10
CA SER A 564 56.82 16.68 -22.79
C SER A 564 57.79 17.33 -21.80
N SER A 565 58.90 16.66 -21.49
CA SER A 565 60.03 17.20 -20.71
C SER A 565 61.37 16.83 -21.37
N PRO A 566 62.41 17.68 -21.30
CA PRO A 566 63.56 17.58 -22.20
C PRO A 566 64.65 16.62 -21.70
N CYS A 567 65.50 16.16 -22.63
CA CYS A 567 66.60 15.24 -22.33
C CYS A 567 67.79 15.92 -21.65
N CYS A 568 68.17 15.42 -20.47
CA CYS A 568 69.52 15.43 -19.89
C CYS A 568 69.56 14.33 -18.79
N GLY A 569 70.66 13.58 -18.56
CA GLY A 569 71.91 13.59 -19.31
C GLY A 569 73.17 13.16 -18.53
N ALA A 570 73.14 12.18 -17.61
CA ALA A 570 74.36 11.67 -16.97
C ALA A 570 74.26 10.24 -16.39
N LYS A 571 75.24 9.41 -16.79
CA LYS A 571 75.91 8.26 -16.14
C LYS A 571 75.23 7.38 -15.05
N CYS A 572 75.46 6.07 -15.20
CA CYS A 572 75.43 5.05 -14.13
C CYS A 572 76.68 5.13 -13.24
N ASP A 573 76.70 4.39 -12.12
CA ASP A 573 77.72 3.39 -11.73
C ASP A 573 77.34 2.71 -10.39
N SER A 574 77.74 1.42 -10.20
CA SER A 574 77.92 0.63 -8.94
C SER A 574 76.82 0.57 -7.84
N GLU A 575 76.73 -0.44 -6.95
CA GLU A 575 76.92 -1.91 -7.00
C GLU A 575 76.33 -2.53 -5.70
N GLU A 576 76.13 -3.87 -5.65
CA GLU A 576 75.82 -4.69 -4.42
C GLU A 576 74.53 -4.37 -3.59
N SER A 577 74.01 -5.23 -2.69
CA SER A 577 73.79 -6.69 -2.80
C SER A 577 72.61 -7.18 -1.88
N VAL A 578 71.69 -7.99 -2.46
CA VAL A 578 71.11 -9.30 -2.02
C VAL A 578 71.08 -9.67 -0.50
N PRO A 579 70.04 -10.36 0.10
CA PRO A 579 68.85 -11.05 -0.46
C PRO A 579 67.44 -10.80 0.19
N SER A 580 66.42 -11.25 -0.57
CA SER A 580 65.18 -12.02 -0.29
C SER A 580 64.89 -12.61 1.13
N PRO A 581 63.67 -13.15 1.44
CA PRO A 581 62.50 -13.42 0.55
C PRO A 581 61.09 -13.08 1.11
N LEU A 582 60.08 -13.03 0.21
CA LEU A 582 58.84 -13.82 0.30
C LEU A 582 58.03 -13.72 -1.01
N SER A 583 57.07 -14.63 -1.22
CA SER A 583 56.56 -15.02 -2.55
C SER A 583 55.04 -14.72 -2.75
N PRO A 584 54.40 -15.06 -3.89
CA PRO A 584 53.36 -14.21 -4.48
C PRO A 584 51.90 -14.63 -4.20
N CYS A 585 50.96 -13.76 -4.57
CA CYS A 585 49.59 -14.16 -4.92
C CYS A 585 49.06 -13.34 -6.10
N SER A 586 48.52 -14.05 -7.10
CA SER A 586 47.89 -13.48 -8.29
C SER A 586 46.36 -13.52 -8.16
N SER A 587 45.67 -12.55 -8.77
CA SER A 587 44.33 -12.73 -9.37
C SER A 587 43.84 -11.42 -10.00
N SER A 588 44.09 -11.27 -11.30
CA SER A 588 43.26 -10.40 -12.13
C SER A 588 41.86 -11.02 -12.21
N PRO A 589 40.77 -10.27 -11.98
CA PRO A 589 39.42 -10.82 -12.06
C PRO A 589 39.05 -11.05 -13.53
N SER A 590 39.06 -12.31 -13.96
CA SER A 590 38.53 -12.69 -15.26
C SER A 590 37.04 -12.42 -15.33
N LEU A 591 36.60 -11.75 -16.41
CA LEU A 591 35.19 -11.49 -16.70
C LEU A 591 34.52 -12.80 -17.16
N SER A 592 34.13 -13.64 -16.19
CA SER A 592 33.32 -14.83 -16.47
C SER A 592 31.93 -14.41 -16.97
N SER A 593 31.59 -14.88 -18.16
CA SER A 593 30.34 -14.61 -18.86
C SER A 593 29.18 -15.44 -18.28
N CYS A 594 28.80 -15.18 -17.02
CA CYS A 594 27.60 -15.75 -16.42
C CYS A 594 26.37 -15.42 -17.28
N SER A 595 25.77 -16.44 -17.88
CA SER A 595 24.60 -16.28 -18.75
C SER A 595 23.40 -15.79 -17.93
N PRO A 596 22.70 -14.72 -18.35
CA PRO A 596 21.73 -14.00 -17.51
C PRO A 596 20.36 -14.70 -17.42
N HIS A 597 20.25 -15.97 -17.81
CA HIS A 597 18.98 -16.64 -18.13
C HIS A 597 18.33 -17.40 -16.96
N SER A 598 18.87 -17.32 -15.74
CA SER A 598 18.27 -17.94 -14.56
C SER A 598 17.79 -16.89 -13.54
N CYS A 599 16.55 -17.04 -13.06
CA CYS A 599 15.97 -16.14 -12.06
C CYS A 599 16.84 -15.97 -10.79
N PRO A 600 17.50 -17.01 -10.25
CA PRO A 600 18.42 -16.85 -9.11
C PRO A 600 19.59 -15.90 -9.39
N ALA A 601 20.15 -15.90 -10.61
CA ALA A 601 21.23 -14.99 -10.99
C ALA A 601 20.76 -13.53 -11.06
N ILE A 602 19.54 -13.29 -11.56
CA ILE A 602 18.92 -11.95 -11.60
C ILE A 602 18.69 -11.43 -10.17
N VAL A 603 18.12 -12.27 -9.29
CA VAL A 603 17.86 -11.91 -7.88
C VAL A 603 19.16 -11.63 -7.13
N ALA A 604 20.20 -12.47 -7.28
CA ALA A 604 21.50 -12.24 -6.65
C ALA A 604 22.21 -10.97 -7.17
N SER A 605 22.06 -10.66 -8.46
CA SER A 605 22.60 -9.45 -9.08
C SER A 605 21.89 -8.18 -8.57
N LEU A 606 20.56 -8.23 -8.41
CA LEU A 606 19.77 -7.17 -7.79
C LEU A 606 20.10 -6.99 -6.31
N GLU A 607 20.23 -8.08 -5.54
CA GLU A 607 20.66 -7.99 -4.12
C GLU A 607 22.01 -7.28 -4.00
N ALA A 608 22.99 -7.66 -4.84
CA ALA A 608 24.29 -7.01 -4.86
C ALA A 608 24.18 -5.52 -5.25
N ALA A 609 23.33 -5.17 -6.22
CA ALA A 609 23.13 -3.78 -6.63
C ALA A 609 22.49 -2.92 -5.52
N CYS A 610 21.48 -3.46 -4.82
CA CYS A 610 20.83 -2.79 -3.69
C CYS A 610 21.77 -2.65 -2.47
N VAL A 611 22.57 -3.68 -2.17
CA VAL A 611 23.58 -3.62 -1.09
C VAL A 611 24.62 -2.55 -1.40
N ASP A 612 25.18 -2.50 -2.61
CA ASP A 612 26.18 -1.50 -2.99
C ASP A 612 25.62 -0.06 -2.91
N ALA A 613 24.37 0.14 -3.36
CA ALA A 613 23.69 1.44 -3.28
C ALA A 613 23.43 1.92 -1.85
N LEU A 614 23.22 0.99 -0.91
CA LEU A 614 23.01 1.28 0.51
C LEU A 614 24.31 1.35 1.34
N SER A 615 25.47 1.02 0.76
CA SER A 615 26.77 0.91 1.46
C SER A 615 27.52 2.25 1.60
N ILE A 616 26.79 3.32 1.94
CA ILE A 616 27.36 4.68 2.02
C ILE A 616 28.13 4.83 3.34
N GLY A 617 29.46 4.69 3.26
CA GLY A 617 30.37 4.72 4.41
C GLY A 617 30.38 3.45 5.28
N ILE A 618 29.42 2.54 5.09
CA ILE A 618 29.27 1.29 5.86
C ILE A 618 29.75 0.12 4.99
N ARG A 619 30.56 -0.80 5.55
CA ARG A 619 31.05 -1.97 4.79
C ARG A 619 29.87 -2.81 4.27
N PRO A 620 29.83 -3.20 2.98
CA PRO A 620 28.71 -3.94 2.37
C PRO A 620 28.28 -5.21 3.11
N VAL A 621 29.19 -5.87 3.84
CA VAL A 621 28.89 -7.04 4.67
C VAL A 621 27.87 -6.75 5.77
N HIS A 622 27.92 -5.56 6.41
CA HIS A 622 26.96 -5.19 7.45
C HIS A 622 25.60 -4.87 6.84
N ILE A 623 25.56 -4.08 5.77
CA ILE A 623 24.33 -3.77 5.02
C ILE A 623 23.65 -5.05 4.53
N ARG A 624 24.40 -5.99 3.94
CA ARG A 624 23.86 -7.28 3.49
C ARG A 624 23.32 -8.12 4.64
N ARG A 625 24.00 -8.15 5.81
CA ARG A 625 23.50 -8.82 7.01
C ARG A 625 22.20 -8.19 7.52
N CYS A 626 22.17 -6.87 7.71
CA CYS A 626 20.98 -6.15 8.17
C CYS A 626 19.79 -6.33 7.22
N LEU A 627 20.00 -6.20 5.91
CA LEU A 627 18.96 -6.38 4.90
C LEU A 627 18.44 -7.82 4.88
N ARG A 628 19.31 -8.83 4.90
CA ARG A 628 18.90 -10.25 4.97
C ARG A 628 18.17 -10.57 6.27
N SER A 629 18.60 -10.04 7.41
CA SER A 629 17.91 -10.22 8.69
C SER A 629 16.53 -9.57 8.71
N TYR A 630 16.37 -8.35 8.15
CA TYR A 630 15.06 -7.71 8.04
C TYR A 630 14.13 -8.45 7.06
N LEU A 631 14.64 -8.87 5.89
CA LEU A 631 13.86 -9.65 4.92
C LEU A 631 13.46 -11.02 5.48
N LEU A 632 14.33 -11.68 6.28
CA LEU A 632 13.99 -12.91 7.00
C LEU A 632 12.91 -12.66 8.06
N PHE A 633 13.05 -11.61 8.87
CA PHE A 633 12.02 -11.20 9.84
C PHE A 633 10.68 -10.89 9.18
N LEU A 634 10.68 -10.19 8.04
CA LEU A 634 9.49 -9.89 7.26
C LEU A 634 8.88 -11.17 6.64
N ALA A 635 9.69 -12.07 6.11
CA ALA A 635 9.22 -13.35 5.55
C ALA A 635 8.63 -14.27 6.63
N LEU A 636 9.26 -14.34 7.82
CA LEU A 636 8.71 -15.04 8.99
C LEU A 636 7.42 -14.39 9.48
N SER A 637 7.36 -13.05 9.54
CA SER A 637 6.15 -12.31 9.90
C SER A 637 5.02 -12.60 8.92
N LEU A 638 5.26 -12.51 7.61
CA LEU A 638 4.27 -12.80 6.56
C LEU A 638 3.83 -14.27 6.56
N SER A 639 4.74 -15.19 6.84
CA SER A 639 4.42 -16.62 7.00
C SER A 639 3.52 -16.86 8.23
N GLY A 640 3.80 -16.17 9.35
CA GLY A 640 2.95 -16.16 10.53
C GLY A 640 1.58 -15.52 10.29
N VAL A 641 1.52 -14.41 9.55
CA VAL A 641 0.27 -13.77 9.11
C VAL A 641 -0.56 -14.70 8.24
N ALA A 642 0.06 -15.35 7.25
CA ALA A 642 -0.60 -16.32 6.37
C ALA A 642 -1.12 -17.55 7.15
N LEU A 643 -0.32 -18.10 8.07
CA LEU A 643 -0.72 -19.20 8.94
C LEU A 643 -1.90 -18.80 9.85
N LEU A 644 -1.83 -17.63 10.49
CA LEU A 644 -2.88 -17.13 11.37
C LEU A 644 -4.18 -16.86 10.61
N TYR A 645 -4.14 -16.22 9.43
CA TYR A 645 -5.31 -16.07 8.58
C TYR A 645 -5.88 -17.42 8.10
N THR A 646 -5.01 -18.37 7.76
CA THR A 646 -5.44 -19.73 7.37
C THR A 646 -6.16 -20.42 8.54
N LEU A 647 -5.61 -20.35 9.75
CA LEU A 647 -6.22 -20.87 10.98
C LEU A 647 -7.50 -20.12 11.37
N GLN A 648 -7.62 -18.82 11.10
CA GLN A 648 -8.83 -18.03 11.39
C GLN A 648 -9.92 -18.15 10.31
N SER A 649 -9.58 -18.65 9.13
CA SER A 649 -10.51 -18.84 8.01
C SER A 649 -11.45 -20.03 8.22
N ASP A 650 -12.48 -20.10 7.37
CA ASP A 650 -13.38 -21.26 7.30
C ASP A 650 -12.71 -22.53 6.73
N LEU A 651 -11.43 -22.49 6.32
CA LEU A 651 -10.73 -23.67 5.80
C LEU A 651 -10.70 -24.83 6.81
N VAL A 652 -10.43 -24.54 8.09
CA VAL A 652 -10.36 -25.59 9.12
C VAL A 652 -11.75 -26.22 9.39
N PRO A 653 -12.83 -25.45 9.61
CA PRO A 653 -14.20 -25.97 9.60
C PRO A 653 -14.55 -26.77 8.34
N ASN A 654 -14.23 -26.26 7.14
CA ASN A 654 -14.52 -26.92 5.87
C ASN A 654 -13.81 -28.28 5.75
N VAL A 655 -12.53 -28.35 6.12
CA VAL A 655 -11.75 -29.61 6.13
C VAL A 655 -12.30 -30.61 7.15
N LEU A 656 -12.81 -30.13 8.29
CA LEU A 656 -13.45 -30.96 9.31
C LEU A 656 -14.80 -31.51 8.82
N LEU A 657 -15.62 -30.69 8.16
CA LEU A 657 -16.89 -31.08 7.54
C LEU A 657 -16.71 -32.05 6.38
N LEU A 658 -15.72 -31.82 5.51
CA LEU A 658 -15.35 -32.75 4.44
C LEU A 658 -14.89 -34.10 4.99
N LYS A 659 -14.21 -34.12 6.15
CA LYS A 659 -13.84 -35.35 6.84
C LYS A 659 -15.07 -36.07 7.41
N LEU A 660 -16.01 -35.36 8.04
CA LEU A 660 -17.29 -35.93 8.51
C LEU A 660 -18.09 -36.55 7.35
N TYR A 661 -18.25 -35.80 6.26
CA TYR A 661 -18.95 -36.26 5.07
C TYR A 661 -18.29 -37.50 4.47
N LYS A 662 -16.95 -37.52 4.34
CA LYS A 662 -16.23 -38.71 3.86
C LYS A 662 -16.36 -39.90 4.82
N THR A 663 -16.48 -39.70 6.13
CA THR A 663 -16.76 -40.81 7.06
C THR A 663 -18.20 -41.30 6.97
N GLU A 664 -19.22 -40.44 7.02
CA GLU A 664 -20.62 -40.91 6.92
C GLU A 664 -20.93 -41.60 5.57
N THR A 665 -20.23 -41.21 4.50
CA THR A 665 -20.38 -41.83 3.17
C THR A 665 -19.55 -43.10 2.97
N SER A 666 -18.32 -43.20 3.50
CA SER A 666 -17.49 -44.40 3.27
C SER A 666 -18.04 -45.67 3.93
N TRP A 667 -18.84 -45.52 4.99
CA TRP A 667 -19.54 -46.64 5.63
C TRP A 667 -20.68 -47.19 4.76
N VAL A 668 -21.17 -46.42 3.79
CA VAL A 668 -22.20 -46.88 2.84
C VAL A 668 -21.62 -47.84 1.81
N ALA A 669 -20.40 -47.58 1.33
CA ALA A 669 -19.71 -48.49 0.40
C ALA A 669 -19.51 -49.88 1.03
N HIS A 670 -18.86 -49.94 2.19
CA HIS A 670 -18.62 -51.22 2.88
C HIS A 670 -19.88 -51.91 3.41
N ALA A 671 -20.99 -51.19 3.65
CA ALA A 671 -22.28 -51.79 3.98
C ALA A 671 -23.04 -52.31 2.75
N ALA A 672 -22.79 -51.77 1.56
CA ALA A 672 -23.34 -52.26 0.30
C ALA A 672 -22.53 -53.45 -0.28
N GLU A 673 -21.24 -53.53 0.03
CA GLU A 673 -20.34 -54.62 -0.40
C GLU A 673 -20.57 -55.95 0.35
N THR A 674 -21.36 -55.98 1.42
CA THR A 674 -21.79 -57.22 2.09
C THR A 674 -23.12 -57.75 1.51
N PRO A 675 -23.12 -58.80 0.66
CA PRO A 675 -24.36 -59.40 0.17
C PRO A 675 -25.10 -60.11 1.31
N ALA A 676 -26.33 -59.69 1.60
CA ALA A 676 -27.17 -60.33 2.60
C ALA A 676 -27.72 -61.66 2.07
N THR A 677 -27.12 -62.78 2.49
CA THR A 677 -27.60 -64.14 2.20
C THR A 677 -28.88 -64.45 2.98
N LEU A 678 -30.02 -64.00 2.44
CA LEU A 678 -31.37 -64.38 2.87
C LEU A 678 -31.68 -65.83 2.44
N THR A 679 -31.20 -66.80 3.21
CA THR A 679 -31.57 -68.21 3.04
C THR A 679 -32.99 -68.49 3.54
N LEU A 680 -33.97 -68.26 2.66
CA LEU A 680 -35.29 -68.88 2.79
C LEU A 680 -35.13 -70.41 2.82
N SER A 681 -35.74 -71.06 3.80
CA SER A 681 -35.63 -72.50 4.02
C SER A 681 -36.89 -73.26 3.54
N PRO A 682 -36.79 -74.10 2.50
CA PRO A 682 -37.75 -75.15 2.24
C PRO A 682 -37.34 -76.47 2.92
N ARG A 683 -38.34 -77.26 3.34
CA ARG A 683 -38.14 -78.63 3.83
C ARG A 683 -37.64 -79.55 2.70
N GLY A 684 -36.73 -80.49 3.01
CA GLY A 684 -36.54 -81.67 2.14
C GLY A 684 -35.23 -82.45 2.35
N ALA A 685 -35.35 -83.64 2.94
CA ALA A 685 -34.42 -84.78 2.88
C ALA A 685 -32.93 -84.62 3.33
N ALA A 686 -32.41 -85.70 3.89
CA ALA A 686 -30.99 -86.01 4.09
C ALA A 686 -30.67 -87.30 3.26
N PRO A 687 -29.46 -87.91 3.29
CA PRO A 687 -28.20 -87.53 3.95
C PRO A 687 -26.95 -87.62 3.03
N ALA A 688 -25.74 -87.30 3.54
CA ALA A 688 -24.52 -88.13 3.39
C ALA A 688 -23.22 -87.52 4.00
N LEU A 689 -22.74 -88.17 5.07
CA LEU A 689 -21.35 -88.60 5.35
C LEU A 689 -20.08 -87.71 5.12
N SER A 690 -19.22 -87.81 6.16
CA SER A 690 -17.73 -87.77 6.16
C SER A 690 -16.99 -86.41 6.15
N ALA A 691 -15.72 -86.32 6.61
CA ALA A 691 -15.19 -86.63 7.96
C ALA A 691 -13.70 -86.24 8.12
N GLY A 692 -13.38 -85.38 9.11
CA GLY A 692 -12.01 -85.18 9.62
C GLY A 692 -11.04 -84.38 8.74
N ARG A 693 -9.80 -84.09 9.19
CA ARG A 693 -9.19 -84.23 10.55
C ARG A 693 -7.90 -83.38 10.67
N THR A 694 -7.39 -83.20 11.90
CA THR A 694 -5.99 -82.84 12.31
C THR A 694 -5.39 -81.51 11.77
N SER A 695 -4.99 -80.50 12.59
CA SER A 695 -3.96 -80.47 13.67
C SER A 695 -2.53 -80.81 13.18
N PRO A 696 -1.41 -80.23 13.71
CA PRO A 696 -1.26 -79.69 15.07
C PRO A 696 -0.35 -78.44 15.32
N LEU A 697 -0.30 -78.07 16.61
CA LEU A 697 0.72 -77.44 17.50
C LEU A 697 2.24 -77.65 17.17
N PRO A 698 3.24 -77.13 17.95
CA PRO A 698 3.22 -76.34 19.23
C PRO A 698 4.19 -75.13 19.34
N SER A 699 4.10 -74.34 20.43
CA SER A 699 5.19 -74.14 21.44
C SER A 699 4.87 -73.06 22.50
N SER A 700 5.47 -73.20 23.68
CA SER A 700 5.30 -72.42 24.94
C SER A 700 6.73 -72.08 25.50
N PRO A 701 7.03 -71.58 26.73
CA PRO A 701 6.19 -71.47 27.96
C PRO A 701 6.40 -70.26 28.94
N SER A 702 5.42 -70.13 29.87
CA SER A 702 5.54 -69.80 31.32
C SER A 702 6.22 -68.47 31.80
N THR A 703 6.19 -68.01 33.08
CA THR A 703 6.08 -68.73 34.38
C THR A 703 5.70 -67.81 35.59
N PHE A 704 5.14 -68.40 36.67
CA PHE A 704 4.87 -67.88 38.05
C PHE A 704 3.89 -66.67 38.25
N ALA A 705 3.05 -66.58 39.30
CA ALA A 705 2.48 -67.58 40.23
C ALA A 705 1.31 -67.03 41.11
N SER A 706 0.57 -67.97 41.75
CA SER A 706 -0.29 -67.92 42.97
C SER A 706 -0.45 -66.58 43.72
N GLY A 707 -1.63 -66.16 44.24
CA GLY A 707 -2.95 -66.80 44.44
C GLY A 707 -3.64 -66.14 45.67
N SER A 708 -4.92 -66.36 46.04
CA SER A 708 -6.04 -67.17 45.50
C SER A 708 -7.33 -66.28 45.39
N ASP A 709 -8.60 -66.53 45.77
CA ASP A 709 -9.34 -67.62 46.46
C ASP A 709 -10.87 -67.60 46.12
N PHE A 710 -11.75 -68.19 46.94
CA PHE A 710 -13.15 -68.57 46.66
C PHE A 710 -14.26 -67.53 46.94
N ARG A 711 -15.14 -67.27 45.95
CA ARG A 711 -16.53 -67.84 45.84
C ARG A 711 -17.20 -67.41 44.51
N GLY A 712 -18.28 -68.09 44.11
CA GLY A 712 -18.97 -67.92 42.80
C GLY A 712 -19.98 -66.76 42.75
N GLU A 713 -20.81 -66.62 41.71
CA GLU A 713 -21.14 -67.53 40.58
C GLU A 713 -21.34 -66.78 39.23
N ASP A 714 -21.66 -67.51 38.16
CA ASP A 714 -22.20 -67.04 36.85
C ASP A 714 -21.42 -66.01 36.01
N ALA A 715 -20.29 -66.47 35.45
CA ALA A 715 -19.61 -65.79 34.33
C ALA A 715 -19.96 -66.42 32.96
N ARG A 716 -21.03 -65.96 32.29
CA ARG A 716 -21.20 -66.22 30.83
C ARG A 716 -20.45 -65.18 30.01
N THR A 717 -19.30 -65.59 29.48
CA THR A 717 -18.38 -64.78 28.66
C THR A 717 -18.97 -64.42 27.29
N VAL A 718 -19.73 -63.32 27.21
CA VAL A 718 -20.01 -62.65 25.94
C VAL A 718 -18.73 -61.98 25.45
N VAL A 719 -18.17 -62.49 24.34
CA VAL A 719 -17.03 -61.87 23.65
C VAL A 719 -17.44 -60.49 23.16
N ASP A 720 -16.81 -59.43 23.67
CA ASP A 720 -17.03 -58.04 23.23
C ASP A 720 -16.44 -57.80 21.82
N ARG A 721 -17.14 -58.33 20.81
CA ARG A 721 -17.05 -57.84 19.45
C ARG A 721 -17.60 -56.42 19.43
N LYS A 722 -16.70 -55.42 19.42
CA LYS A 722 -17.01 -54.01 19.13
C LYS A 722 -17.88 -53.86 17.88
N ARG A 723 -19.20 -53.88 18.08
CA ARG A 723 -20.21 -53.58 17.06
C ARG A 723 -20.26 -52.07 16.89
N THR A 724 -19.51 -51.55 15.93
CA THR A 724 -19.79 -50.23 15.38
C THR A 724 -21.09 -50.30 14.57
N SER A 725 -22.13 -49.63 15.04
CA SER A 725 -23.44 -49.54 14.39
C SER A 725 -23.35 -48.81 13.04
N PRO A 726 -24.21 -49.17 12.06
CA PRO A 726 -24.30 -48.43 10.79
C PRO A 726 -24.80 -46.99 11.04
N PRO A 727 -24.47 -46.03 10.16
CA PRO A 727 -24.94 -44.66 10.26
C PRO A 727 -26.48 -44.63 10.17
N THR A 728 -27.12 -44.12 11.23
CA THR A 728 -28.58 -44.04 11.31
C THR A 728 -29.11 -42.89 10.45
N LEU A 729 -30.41 -42.92 10.13
CA LEU A 729 -31.06 -41.79 9.42
C LEU A 729 -30.87 -40.45 10.15
N ALA A 730 -30.70 -40.49 11.48
CA ALA A 730 -30.41 -39.33 12.31
C ALA A 730 -29.02 -38.71 12.05
N SER A 731 -27.93 -39.49 11.95
CA SER A 731 -26.59 -38.91 11.72
C SER A 731 -26.51 -38.14 10.39
N ARG A 732 -27.19 -38.65 9.36
CA ARG A 732 -27.33 -37.98 8.06
C ARG A 732 -28.13 -36.68 8.14
N ARG A 733 -29.25 -36.65 8.89
CA ARG A 733 -30.02 -35.41 9.11
C ARG A 733 -29.20 -34.36 9.85
N VAL A 734 -28.52 -34.74 10.94
CA VAL A 734 -27.63 -33.83 11.70
C VAL A 734 -26.50 -33.29 10.81
N LEU A 735 -25.86 -34.14 9.99
CA LEU A 735 -24.81 -33.68 9.07
C LEU A 735 -25.35 -32.75 7.98
N SER A 736 -26.54 -33.02 7.44
CA SER A 736 -27.18 -32.19 6.41
C SER A 736 -27.50 -30.78 6.95
N LEU A 737 -28.06 -30.69 8.16
CA LEU A 737 -28.35 -29.42 8.83
C LEU A 737 -27.07 -28.67 9.20
N LEU A 738 -26.03 -29.39 9.67
CA LEU A 738 -24.74 -28.80 9.99
C LEU A 738 -24.04 -28.21 8.75
N LEU A 739 -24.15 -28.87 7.58
CA LEU A 739 -23.69 -28.33 6.31
C LEU A 739 -24.52 -27.12 5.87
N HIS A 740 -25.84 -27.17 6.00
CA HIS A 740 -26.74 -26.05 5.69
C HIS A 740 -26.41 -24.80 6.52
N PHE A 741 -26.41 -24.91 7.84
CA PHE A 741 -26.09 -23.80 8.76
C PHE A 741 -24.65 -23.27 8.61
N HIS A 742 -23.68 -24.09 8.21
CA HIS A 742 -22.33 -23.62 7.90
C HIS A 742 -22.23 -22.94 6.52
N SER A 743 -23.09 -23.34 5.57
CA SER A 743 -23.18 -22.74 4.22
C SER A 743 -23.95 -21.42 4.17
N ALA A 744 -24.66 -21.04 5.24
CA ALA A 744 -25.35 -19.76 5.41
C ALA A 744 -24.51 -18.54 4.95
N THR A 745 -25.15 -17.59 4.27
CA THR A 745 -24.48 -16.42 3.67
C THR A 745 -25.15 -15.08 3.96
N LYS A 746 -26.42 -15.03 4.36
CA LYS A 746 -27.09 -13.78 4.74
C LYS A 746 -26.68 -13.35 6.15
N ALA A 747 -26.77 -12.05 6.43
CA ALA A 747 -26.45 -11.50 7.75
C ALA A 747 -27.40 -12.01 8.86
N GLU A 748 -28.66 -12.28 8.53
CA GLU A 748 -29.67 -12.85 9.43
C GLU A 748 -29.33 -14.29 9.85
N GLU A 749 -28.80 -15.08 8.90
CA GLU A 749 -28.38 -16.48 9.08
C GLU A 749 -27.08 -16.60 9.91
N GLN A 750 -26.41 -15.49 10.24
CA GLN A 750 -25.11 -15.49 10.94
C GLN A 750 -25.16 -16.14 12.34
N LYS A 751 -26.36 -16.24 12.96
CA LYS A 751 -26.60 -17.02 14.19
C LYS A 751 -26.45 -18.53 13.97
N GLN A 752 -27.08 -19.07 12.92
CA GLN A 752 -26.97 -20.49 12.54
C GLN A 752 -25.50 -20.86 12.26
N ARG A 753 -24.78 -19.95 11.59
CA ARG A 753 -23.35 -20.10 11.30
C ARG A 753 -22.42 -19.97 12.51
N HIS A 754 -22.92 -19.47 13.65
CA HIS A 754 -22.22 -19.55 14.94
C HIS A 754 -22.48 -20.93 15.57
N TYR A 755 -23.74 -21.32 15.70
CA TYR A 755 -24.18 -22.61 16.24
C TYR A 755 -23.52 -23.81 15.56
N ALA A 756 -23.38 -23.78 14.23
CA ALA A 756 -22.65 -24.79 13.47
C ALA A 756 -21.17 -24.93 13.89
N ARG A 757 -20.49 -23.82 14.21
CA ARG A 757 -19.10 -23.82 14.68
C ARG A 757 -19.00 -24.28 16.14
N ASP A 758 -19.96 -23.93 16.97
CA ASP A 758 -20.01 -24.38 18.37
C ASP A 758 -20.25 -25.90 18.46
N LEU A 759 -21.10 -26.46 17.59
CA LEU A 759 -21.26 -27.91 17.47
C LEU A 759 -19.97 -28.59 16.99
N LEU A 760 -19.28 -28.03 15.97
CA LEU A 760 -17.97 -28.53 15.53
C LEU A 760 -16.90 -28.45 16.65
N ALA A 761 -16.98 -27.46 17.53
CA ALA A 761 -16.10 -27.36 18.70
C ALA A 761 -16.42 -28.45 19.75
N ALA A 762 -17.69 -28.67 20.07
CA ALA A 762 -18.14 -29.72 20.99
C ALA A 762 -17.75 -31.13 20.49
N ILE A 763 -17.84 -31.36 19.17
CA ILE A 763 -17.40 -32.61 18.51
C ILE A 763 -15.90 -32.88 18.72
N VAL A 764 -15.07 -31.85 18.84
CA VAL A 764 -13.61 -32.00 18.89
C VAL A 764 -13.03 -31.93 20.31
N ALA A 765 -13.60 -31.12 21.21
CA ALA A 765 -13.00 -30.77 22.50
C ALA A 765 -12.80 -31.96 23.47
N SER A 766 -13.65 -32.99 23.40
CA SER A 766 -13.78 -34.10 24.37
C SER A 766 -14.43 -33.71 25.70
N PRO A 767 -15.03 -34.68 26.40
CA PRO A 767 -16.44 -35.06 26.23
C PRO A 767 -17.40 -33.91 26.62
N PRO A 768 -18.66 -33.91 26.14
CA PRO A 768 -19.59 -32.83 26.39
C PRO A 768 -20.00 -32.73 27.87
N HIS A 769 -19.40 -31.78 28.60
CA HIS A 769 -20.03 -31.09 29.72
C HIS A 769 -20.61 -29.79 29.20
N PHE A 770 -21.90 -29.80 28.86
CA PHE A 770 -22.63 -28.58 28.50
C PHE A 770 -22.87 -27.73 29.75
N PRO A 771 -22.88 -26.38 29.62
CA PRO A 771 -23.23 -25.51 30.74
C PRO A 771 -24.70 -25.72 31.12
N SER A 772 -24.96 -25.93 32.41
CA SER A 772 -26.33 -25.97 32.94
C SER A 772 -26.95 -24.58 32.86
N VAL A 773 -28.01 -24.42 32.05
CA VAL A 773 -28.83 -23.21 32.08
C VAL A 773 -29.59 -23.19 33.41
N SER A 774 -29.12 -22.36 34.34
CA SER A 774 -29.89 -22.00 35.53
C SER A 774 -31.11 -21.20 35.10
N SER A 775 -32.31 -21.66 35.45
CA SER A 775 -33.57 -20.97 35.19
C SER A 775 -33.69 -19.69 36.00
N GLY A 776 -33.09 -18.60 35.51
CA GLY A 776 -33.39 -17.24 35.98
C GLY A 776 -34.80 -16.88 35.54
N GLY A 777 -35.68 -16.56 36.50
CA GLY A 777 -37.06 -16.22 36.21
C GLY A 777 -37.18 -14.89 35.45
N ILE A 778 -38.13 -14.83 34.51
CA ILE A 778 -38.71 -13.57 34.06
C ILE A 778 -39.94 -13.35 34.93
N GLU A 779 -39.88 -12.40 35.85
CA GLU A 779 -41.07 -11.90 36.53
C GLU A 779 -41.87 -11.07 35.52
N GLY A 780 -42.98 -11.64 35.04
CA GLY A 780 -44.00 -10.89 34.31
C GLY A 780 -44.94 -10.25 35.29
N GLU A 781 -44.96 -8.92 35.37
CA GLU A 781 -45.96 -8.18 36.14
C GLU A 781 -47.36 -8.51 35.60
N GLY A 782 -48.24 -8.97 36.50
CA GLY A 782 -49.57 -9.42 36.15
C GLY A 782 -50.64 -8.43 36.56
N GLU A 783 -51.32 -7.83 35.59
CA GLU A 783 -52.56 -7.09 35.82
C GLU A 783 -53.74 -7.88 35.22
N ARG A 784 -54.86 -7.92 35.95
CA ARG A 784 -56.06 -8.70 35.61
C ARG A 784 -57.22 -7.75 35.36
N ASP A 785 -58.01 -8.01 34.31
CA ASP A 785 -59.44 -7.73 34.41
C ASP A 785 -60.31 -8.67 33.55
N THR A 786 -61.63 -8.48 33.59
CA THR A 786 -62.64 -9.53 33.71
C THR A 786 -63.53 -9.83 32.48
N ASP A 787 -64.12 -11.04 32.49
CA ASP A 787 -65.38 -11.50 31.87
C ASP A 787 -65.85 -11.05 30.47
N ARG A 788 -66.12 -12.03 29.58
CA ARG A 788 -67.51 -12.46 29.23
C ARG A 788 -67.66 -13.63 28.22
N GLN A 789 -68.54 -14.57 28.59
CA GLN A 789 -69.60 -15.25 27.80
C GLN A 789 -69.33 -15.89 26.40
N THR A 790 -69.25 -17.23 26.40
CA THR A 790 -70.10 -18.20 25.65
C THR A 790 -70.58 -17.93 24.20
N GLU A 791 -70.14 -18.76 23.23
CA GLU A 791 -70.94 -19.74 22.42
C GLU A 791 -70.11 -20.26 21.20
N PRO A 792 -70.44 -21.43 20.58
CA PRO A 792 -69.48 -22.19 19.76
C PRO A 792 -69.70 -22.17 18.22
N ARG A 793 -68.65 -22.45 17.43
CA ARG A 793 -68.80 -22.90 16.03
C ARG A 793 -67.63 -23.77 15.52
N ALA A 794 -67.88 -24.42 14.38
CA ALA A 794 -67.18 -25.59 13.83
C ALA A 794 -65.70 -25.39 13.43
N PRO A 795 -64.91 -26.49 13.34
CA PRO A 795 -63.58 -26.47 12.73
C PRO A 795 -63.64 -26.48 11.20
N ASN A 796 -62.63 -25.86 10.56
CA ASN A 796 -61.94 -26.23 9.31
C ASN A 796 -60.96 -25.06 9.00
N GLU A 797 -59.65 -25.27 8.93
CA GLU A 797 -58.84 -25.71 7.76
C GLU A 797 -57.85 -24.60 7.35
N GLU A 798 -56.96 -24.21 8.28
CA GLU A 798 -55.77 -23.44 7.95
C GLU A 798 -54.71 -23.67 9.05
N HIS A 799 -53.84 -24.68 8.89
CA HIS A 799 -52.58 -24.86 9.64
C HIS A 799 -51.80 -26.09 9.08
N LEU A 800 -51.06 -25.88 7.98
CA LEU A 800 -50.20 -26.92 7.37
C LEU A 800 -48.73 -26.49 7.18
N GLU A 801 -48.36 -25.26 7.55
CA GLU A 801 -46.96 -24.79 7.52
C GLU A 801 -46.28 -24.88 8.90
N ASN A 802 -47.00 -24.63 9.99
CA ASN A 802 -46.47 -24.62 11.38
C ASN A 802 -46.14 -26.02 11.98
N LYS A 803 -45.85 -27.04 11.15
CA LYS A 803 -45.44 -28.37 11.63
C LYS A 803 -43.94 -28.63 11.52
N ASP A 804 -43.27 -28.12 10.49
CA ASP A 804 -41.85 -28.42 10.29
C ASP A 804 -40.93 -27.70 11.29
N GLU A 805 -41.26 -26.47 11.71
CA GLU A 805 -40.51 -25.76 12.77
C GLU A 805 -40.47 -26.56 14.09
N SER A 806 -41.59 -27.21 14.45
CA SER A 806 -41.70 -28.01 15.68
C SER A 806 -40.80 -29.25 15.70
N ILE A 807 -40.40 -29.74 14.52
CA ILE A 807 -39.56 -30.94 14.36
C ILE A 807 -38.08 -30.59 14.54
N GLU A 808 -37.65 -29.39 14.15
CA GLU A 808 -36.26 -28.96 14.34
C GLU A 808 -35.95 -28.69 15.82
N GLU A 809 -36.81 -27.94 16.53
CA GLU A 809 -36.62 -27.65 17.97
C GLU A 809 -36.52 -28.92 18.83
N HIS A 810 -37.38 -29.90 18.57
CA HIS A 810 -37.38 -31.16 19.32
C HIS A 810 -36.11 -32.00 19.10
N PHE A 811 -35.46 -31.91 17.94
CA PHE A 811 -34.26 -32.67 17.63
C PHE A 811 -32.97 -32.03 18.20
N TRP A 812 -32.96 -30.70 18.32
CA TRP A 812 -31.81 -29.91 18.78
C TRP A 812 -31.78 -29.59 20.28
N ASN A 813 -32.77 -30.03 21.06
CA ASN A 813 -32.73 -29.95 22.51
C ASN A 813 -31.42 -30.58 23.04
N ALA A 814 -30.62 -29.77 23.75
CA ALA A 814 -29.27 -30.15 24.18
C ALA A 814 -29.22 -31.42 25.05
N ASN A 815 -30.33 -31.80 25.68
CA ASN A 815 -30.46 -33.01 26.49
C ASN A 815 -30.74 -34.29 25.66
N SER A 816 -30.85 -34.20 24.33
CA SER A 816 -31.14 -35.34 23.45
C SER A 816 -30.07 -36.44 23.55
N PRO A 817 -30.42 -37.67 23.98
CA PRO A 817 -29.45 -38.77 24.10
C PRO A 817 -28.98 -39.28 22.73
N VAL A 818 -29.81 -39.11 21.69
CA VAL A 818 -29.49 -39.49 20.30
C VAL A 818 -28.40 -38.57 19.75
N LEU A 819 -28.55 -37.25 19.94
CA LEU A 819 -27.53 -36.27 19.55
C LEU A 819 -26.22 -36.53 20.30
N HIS A 820 -26.27 -36.74 21.62
CA HIS A 820 -25.10 -37.12 22.42
C HIS A 820 -24.38 -38.37 21.91
N HIS A 821 -25.11 -39.40 21.46
CA HIS A 821 -24.52 -40.61 20.90
C HIS A 821 -23.78 -40.33 19.57
N ILE A 822 -24.42 -39.61 18.65
CA ILE A 822 -23.84 -39.23 17.35
C ILE A 822 -22.57 -38.40 17.54
N LEU A 823 -22.61 -37.38 18.41
CA LEU A 823 -21.45 -36.52 18.68
C LEU A 823 -20.28 -37.31 19.30
N ARG A 824 -20.54 -38.27 20.20
CA ARG A 824 -19.50 -39.17 20.75
C ARG A 824 -18.93 -40.14 19.70
N GLN A 825 -19.77 -40.67 18.80
CA GLN A 825 -19.34 -41.54 17.70
C GLN A 825 -18.43 -40.78 16.72
N TRP A 826 -18.82 -39.57 16.30
CA TRP A 826 -18.00 -38.70 15.48
C TRP A 826 -16.69 -38.33 16.18
N HIS A 827 -16.75 -37.95 17.47
CA HIS A 827 -15.58 -37.64 18.27
C HIS A 827 -14.52 -38.76 18.26
N HIS A 828 -14.90 -40.01 18.50
CA HIS A 828 -13.96 -41.15 18.45
C HIS A 828 -13.40 -41.43 17.05
N ASN A 829 -14.15 -41.12 15.99
CA ASN A 829 -13.72 -41.33 14.60
C ASN A 829 -12.74 -40.25 14.08
N PHE A 830 -12.45 -39.18 14.84
CA PHE A 830 -11.49 -38.15 14.45
C PHE A 830 -10.03 -38.47 14.80
N PRO A 831 -9.12 -38.54 13.80
CA PRO A 831 -7.68 -38.63 14.05
C PRO A 831 -7.16 -37.41 14.81
N TYR A 832 -6.18 -37.64 15.68
CA TYR A 832 -5.58 -36.64 16.57
C TYR A 832 -5.13 -35.34 15.87
N PHE A 833 -4.64 -35.44 14.62
CA PHE A 833 -4.30 -34.29 13.77
C PHE A 833 -5.45 -33.28 13.61
N TYR A 834 -6.68 -33.73 13.34
CA TYR A 834 -7.84 -32.84 13.17
C TYR A 834 -8.22 -32.16 14.49
N ARG A 835 -7.97 -32.83 15.62
CA ARG A 835 -8.19 -32.28 16.96
C ARG A 835 -7.22 -31.13 17.26
N ILE A 836 -5.93 -31.32 16.97
CA ILE A 836 -4.91 -30.25 17.08
C ILE A 836 -5.27 -29.09 16.14
N LEU A 837 -5.62 -29.39 14.88
CA LEU A 837 -5.89 -28.35 13.88
C LEU A 837 -7.10 -27.48 14.26
N PHE A 838 -8.18 -28.08 14.78
CA PHE A 838 -9.32 -27.31 15.26
C PHE A 838 -9.04 -26.59 16.59
N ALA A 839 -8.27 -27.18 17.50
CA ALA A 839 -7.81 -26.47 18.71
C ALA A 839 -6.97 -25.23 18.35
N ALA A 840 -6.12 -25.33 17.32
CA ALA A 840 -5.37 -24.20 16.77
C ALA A 840 -6.28 -23.16 16.09
N HIS A 841 -7.33 -23.57 15.36
CA HIS A 841 -8.36 -22.66 14.83
C HIS A 841 -9.07 -21.89 15.96
N ALA A 842 -9.57 -22.61 16.98
CA ALA A 842 -10.26 -22.02 18.13
C ALA A 842 -9.34 -21.08 18.93
N LEU A 843 -8.06 -21.43 19.11
CA LEU A 843 -7.08 -20.56 19.75
C LEU A 843 -6.78 -19.32 18.89
N ALA A 844 -6.55 -19.48 17.58
CA ALA A 844 -6.30 -18.36 16.68
C ALA A 844 -7.52 -17.41 16.58
N LYS A 845 -8.74 -17.94 16.69
CA LYS A 845 -10.00 -17.17 16.74
C LYS A 845 -10.15 -16.34 18.02
N ARG A 846 -9.52 -16.70 19.14
CA ARG A 846 -9.45 -15.83 20.34
C ARG A 846 -8.60 -14.57 20.11
N PHE A 847 -7.80 -14.53 19.04
CA PHE A 847 -6.86 -13.46 18.74
C PHE A 847 -7.02 -12.93 17.30
N GLU A 848 -8.26 -12.60 16.88
CA GLU A 848 -8.56 -12.11 15.52
C GLU A 848 -7.70 -10.92 15.07
N PHE A 849 -7.26 -10.07 16.00
CA PHE A 849 -6.39 -8.92 15.71
C PHE A 849 -4.92 -9.29 15.44
N LEU A 850 -4.45 -10.48 15.84
CA LEU A 850 -3.02 -10.84 15.85
C LEU A 850 -2.34 -10.81 14.47
N PRO A 851 -2.90 -11.37 13.36
CA PRO A 851 -2.26 -11.24 12.05
C PRO A 851 -2.19 -9.78 11.56
N LEU A 852 -3.21 -8.97 11.84
CA LEU A 852 -3.18 -7.53 11.52
C LEU A 852 -2.06 -6.82 12.31
N MET A 853 -1.94 -7.11 13.61
CA MET A 853 -0.89 -6.56 14.47
C MET A 853 0.50 -6.91 13.94
N LEU A 854 0.74 -8.18 13.59
CA LEU A 854 2.03 -8.66 13.11
C LEU A 854 2.41 -8.04 11.75
N LEU A 855 1.45 -7.90 10.84
CA LEU A 855 1.63 -7.25 9.54
C LEU A 855 1.97 -5.76 9.68
N VAL A 856 1.19 -5.02 10.48
CA VAL A 856 1.40 -3.57 10.67
C VAL A 856 2.71 -3.30 11.41
N CYS A 857 3.03 -4.07 12.45
CA CYS A 857 4.27 -3.85 13.23
C CYS A 857 5.54 -4.20 12.43
N SER A 858 5.54 -5.31 11.67
CA SER A 858 6.69 -5.65 10.83
C SER A 858 6.91 -4.65 9.69
N SER A 859 5.83 -4.08 9.16
CA SER A 859 5.87 -2.95 8.21
C SER A 859 6.39 -1.67 8.87
N ALA A 860 5.88 -1.33 10.07
CA ALA A 860 6.25 -0.11 10.80
C ALA A 860 7.75 -0.08 11.17
N VAL A 861 8.31 -1.20 11.64
CA VAL A 861 9.76 -1.31 11.91
C VAL A 861 10.58 -1.00 10.66
N GLY A 862 10.17 -1.50 9.50
CA GLY A 862 10.88 -1.23 8.23
C GLY A 862 10.72 0.21 7.76
N LEU A 863 9.50 0.75 7.76
CA LEU A 863 9.21 2.13 7.36
C LEU A 863 9.97 3.14 8.23
N LEU A 864 9.91 3.00 9.56
CA LEU A 864 10.61 3.88 10.49
C LEU A 864 12.14 3.79 10.32
N SER A 865 12.68 2.59 10.13
CA SER A 865 14.12 2.39 9.87
C SER A 865 14.58 3.07 8.59
N LEU A 866 13.78 2.98 7.51
CA LEU A 866 14.06 3.63 6.23
C LEU A 866 13.89 5.15 6.29
N PHE A 867 12.91 5.66 7.06
CA PHE A 867 12.78 7.10 7.29
C PHE A 867 14.00 7.67 8.02
N VAL A 868 14.49 6.99 9.05
CA VAL A 868 15.73 7.40 9.77
C VAL A 868 16.93 7.35 8.82
N ALA A 869 17.10 6.27 8.07
CA ALA A 869 18.20 6.14 7.11
C ALA A 869 18.19 7.24 6.03
N LEU A 870 17.03 7.58 5.48
CA LEU A 870 16.87 8.67 4.52
C LEU A 870 17.11 10.06 5.12
N HIS A 871 16.67 10.31 6.36
CA HIS A 871 16.97 11.56 7.05
C HIS A 871 18.47 11.72 7.30
N VAL A 872 19.15 10.69 7.83
CA VAL A 872 20.60 10.71 8.03
C VAL A 872 21.35 10.88 6.71
N TYR A 873 20.96 10.16 5.66
CA TYR A 873 21.56 10.31 4.33
C TYR A 873 21.39 11.73 3.75
N LEU A 874 20.20 12.31 3.92
CA LEU A 874 19.93 13.68 3.48
C LEU A 874 20.81 14.71 4.22
N VAL A 875 20.87 14.61 5.55
CA VAL A 875 21.60 15.53 6.43
C VAL A 875 23.10 15.46 6.19
N SER A 876 23.67 14.25 6.11
CA SER A 876 25.12 14.03 6.11
C SER A 876 25.77 14.05 4.73
N ASP A 877 25.04 13.70 3.67
CA ASP A 877 25.63 13.40 2.35
C ASP A 877 24.95 14.18 1.21
N LEU A 878 23.64 14.01 1.04
CA LEU A 878 22.94 14.49 -0.15
C LEU A 878 22.71 16.01 -0.15
N ALA A 879 22.33 16.62 0.97
CA ALA A 879 22.11 18.06 1.06
C ALA A 879 23.42 18.88 1.08
N PRO A 880 24.48 18.49 1.82
CA PRO A 880 25.78 19.18 1.77
C PRO A 880 26.42 19.17 0.38
N ARG A 881 26.27 18.08 -0.39
CA ARG A 881 26.78 17.98 -1.78
C ARG A 881 25.91 18.68 -2.83
N ALA A 882 24.73 19.19 -2.47
CA ALA A 882 23.86 19.84 -3.43
C ALA A 882 24.41 21.23 -3.82
N PRO A 883 24.59 21.54 -5.13
CA PRO A 883 25.18 22.80 -5.55
C PRO A 883 24.29 24.00 -5.18
N ARG A 884 24.82 24.92 -4.36
CA ARG A 884 24.19 26.19 -3.98
C ARG A 884 24.04 27.13 -5.20
N ARG A 885 22.97 26.98 -6.00
CA ARG A 885 22.61 27.86 -7.15
C ARG A 885 21.15 28.35 -7.08
#